data_AF-A0A9N8DSE9-F1
#
_entry.id   AF-A0A9N8DSE9-F1
#
_cell.length_a   1.000
_cell.length_b   1.000
_cell.length_c   1.000
_cell.angle_alpha   90.00
_cell.angle_beta   90.00
_cell.angle_gamma   90.00
#
_symmetry.space_group_name_H-M   'P 1'
#
loop_
_entity.id
_entity.type
_entity.pdbx_description
1 polymer ?
#
loop_
_entity_poly.entity_id
_entity_poly.type
_entity_poly.pdbx_seq_one_letter_code
_entity_poly.pdbx_strand_id
1 'polypeptide(L)'
;MTICGGYRRVSLSFLFLALVSSALAQGEHRGASAYAQYLEDHPEVQRTSEPELDCSTPRPNKKQILQVEHDLQKWKKEHGEMQPENLIIVQTVWHNIQLDNGEGGVTTEEITATMQYLNEQFAPAGFTFNLDDTTTSQNSSWYFHEIFTAEEFEMKEELKVEGDGLVDQYAVLNIYSTGYFVATGSYGYSYHPFVLETFPETDGVVIDGETVVGGVIIGRNGTNLVHMVGHWLGLYEVFDEVGNECAGFGDYIPDTPPQAEATTLADGCPLGKDTCPGDGLDSVKNFMDFSSCREEFTPFQIARMIFIWNLYRCPNCFDSTLPPLPPVTAPTLPPTPTCPPGSSSFLLDLKTDQYGEESTWDIENTCTGSTVRSGGPYGDLLQYFESGCLPDDQVYVFTFYDDFDDGICCFYGEGAFGFYYNDELALQGAIFEDQESVFFGADFCPSGAPITMAPVAPTPPTDPPTLPPFASCPSGETLFVLDLLTDEFGDETTWDIINTCTSSVVAAGGPYDNLVQIFETRCLTSGFAYEFTIYDDPFGDGICCEYGDGAYNLYYGGENVGSGGVFEFFETTPFGAGSCAPSAPVPAPTVAPPTNLCPSGTSAFNLELFSDFYGYENTWQVQDTCNGVIMLSGGNDPEFDSNTEYFAAGCLDSSRQYTFTIFDSFGDGMCCDYGFGYWEVYYEGESVGDGDIFESEDTADFGAPFCPSSPTTPPPTPAPTLPIFPACAPGSDQFVLDLVTDHYGIETTWKLERTDSGEVVLDSGGTIGGEGPYASNSQFFVDTCLEDRYEYTFTIYDYFGEGICCQEGTGSYTVYLNGLRAFEGGEFEFVQSNTFGSVRNDVCFSEVATVPVQRRGPTRMTELTIGDSVFTADGYHHLYAFAHQDNQTSSEFLQIHTKEFPNRPLEVTRQHLLFLHATSRAVPAESIQPGDVLQSSHDGQDGVMVKRITRIHRKGIYAPLTTSGTVVVDGIVSSCYASLQRHAGEFVELRGGIKTALTQHFVAHMAMSPVRMACIGISERLCSTYDKDGLAVFAKLGFAIAEFAEKKPLLVQIILLVVFLVLFGSLFALELIFGPKMSLVILILGFLAAVAHRGRMYCRGNCLRKQKSD
;
A
#
# COMPACT_ATOMS: atom_id res chain seq x y z
N MET A 1 62.51 21.24 -43.39
CA MET A 1 61.42 20.59 -44.17
C MET A 1 61.50 19.10 -43.91
N THR A 2 61.02 18.64 -42.75
CA THR A 2 59.63 18.26 -42.39
C THR A 2 59.37 16.81 -42.82
N ILE A 3 59.36 15.93 -41.81
CA ILE A 3 59.45 14.47 -41.88
C ILE A 3 58.22 13.86 -41.21
N CYS A 4 57.68 12.86 -41.90
CA CYS A 4 56.92 11.68 -41.48
C CYS A 4 56.42 11.55 -40.02
N GLY A 5 55.09 11.43 -39.89
CA GLY A 5 54.44 10.15 -39.58
C GLY A 5 54.56 9.63 -38.15
N GLY A 6 53.81 10.25 -37.23
CA GLY A 6 53.69 9.84 -35.83
C GLY A 6 52.57 8.83 -35.58
N TYR A 7 52.89 7.87 -34.73
CA TYR A 7 52.07 6.78 -34.20
C TYR A 7 50.89 7.26 -33.34
N ARG A 8 49.72 6.60 -33.49
CA ARG A 8 48.62 6.61 -32.52
C ARG A 8 48.99 5.78 -31.28
N ARG A 9 48.96 6.37 -30.09
CA ARG A 9 48.54 5.75 -28.81
C ARG A 9 48.20 6.85 -27.79
N VAL A 10 46.96 6.79 -27.31
CA VAL A 10 46.43 7.12 -25.97
C VAL A 10 46.86 8.44 -25.32
N SER A 11 45.92 9.38 -25.20
CA SER A 11 45.84 10.34 -24.09
C SER A 11 44.45 10.98 -24.05
N LEU A 12 43.64 10.63 -23.04
CA LEU A 12 42.36 11.29 -22.74
C LEU A 12 42.37 11.61 -21.24
N SER A 13 42.52 12.88 -20.91
CA SER A 13 42.28 13.51 -19.60
C SER A 13 42.43 15.02 -19.82
N PHE A 14 41.60 15.81 -19.13
CA PHE A 14 41.47 17.29 -19.16
C PHE A 14 40.34 17.86 -20.03
N LEU A 15 39.11 17.77 -19.51
CA LEU A 15 38.02 18.73 -19.77
C LEU A 15 36.91 18.52 -18.72
N PHE A 16 37.03 19.13 -17.54
CA PHE A 16 35.97 19.25 -16.52
C PHE A 16 36.34 20.39 -15.56
N LEU A 17 36.21 21.65 -16.02
CA LEU A 17 36.38 22.85 -15.18
C LEU A 17 35.92 24.10 -15.93
N ALA A 18 34.63 24.14 -16.28
CA ALA A 18 33.90 25.36 -16.64
C ALA A 18 32.43 25.00 -16.84
N LEU A 19 31.59 25.11 -15.80
CA LEU A 19 30.14 25.32 -15.84
C LEU A 19 29.56 25.28 -14.41
N VAL A 20 29.90 26.28 -13.58
CA VAL A 20 29.13 26.63 -12.37
C VAL A 20 29.32 28.13 -12.15
N SER A 21 28.46 28.97 -12.72
CA SER A 21 28.34 30.42 -12.47
C SER A 21 27.20 31.03 -13.29
N SER A 22 25.95 30.63 -13.03
CA SER A 22 24.75 31.36 -13.51
C SER A 22 23.47 30.85 -12.85
N ALA A 23 23.25 31.19 -11.58
CA ALA A 23 21.93 31.13 -10.95
C ALA A 23 21.91 31.98 -9.67
N LEU A 24 21.73 33.29 -9.81
CA LEU A 24 21.35 34.21 -8.73
C LEU A 24 20.64 35.41 -9.37
N ALA A 25 19.32 35.38 -9.43
CA ALA A 25 18.39 36.52 -9.29
C ALA A 25 16.98 36.16 -9.79
N GLN A 26 16.02 35.96 -8.87
CA GLN A 26 14.74 36.68 -8.77
C GLN A 26 13.77 35.91 -7.87
N GLY A 27 13.09 36.63 -6.99
CA GLY A 27 11.94 36.16 -6.23
C GLY A 27 10.78 37.14 -6.36
N GLU A 28 9.59 36.62 -6.04
CA GLU A 28 8.26 37.24 -5.83
C GLU A 28 7.19 36.91 -6.88
N HIS A 29 6.47 35.81 -6.66
CA HIS A 29 5.00 35.61 -6.81
C HIS A 29 4.68 34.22 -6.20
N ARG A 30 4.17 34.17 -4.96
CA ARG A 30 4.14 32.92 -4.14
C ARG A 30 3.01 31.92 -4.43
N GLY A 31 2.03 32.24 -5.28
CA GLY A 31 0.96 31.29 -5.69
C GLY A 31 1.25 30.64 -7.04
N ALA A 32 1.36 31.45 -8.10
CA ALA A 32 1.59 30.99 -9.47
C ALA A 32 2.93 30.24 -9.67
N SER A 33 3.93 30.50 -8.82
CA SER A 33 5.25 29.84 -8.89
C SER A 33 5.28 28.44 -8.30
N ALA A 34 4.37 28.09 -7.38
CA ALA A 34 4.37 26.78 -6.74
C ALA A 34 3.76 25.70 -7.67
N TYR A 35 2.74 26.07 -8.44
CA TYR A 35 2.06 25.15 -9.35
C TYR A 35 2.76 25.01 -10.71
N ALA A 36 3.40 26.08 -11.23
CA ALA A 36 4.28 25.95 -12.40
C ALA A 36 5.47 25.01 -12.13
N GLN A 37 5.91 24.91 -10.87
CA GLN A 37 6.92 23.96 -10.41
C GLN A 37 6.33 22.54 -10.32
N TYR A 38 5.10 22.39 -9.79
CA TYR A 38 4.38 21.11 -9.73
C TYR A 38 4.15 20.48 -11.11
N LEU A 39 3.76 21.28 -12.13
CA LEU A 39 3.58 20.83 -13.52
C LEU A 39 4.90 20.54 -14.27
N GLU A 40 6.02 21.11 -13.83
CA GLU A 40 7.36 20.75 -14.33
C GLU A 40 7.88 19.45 -13.68
N ASP A 41 7.44 19.14 -12.46
CA ASP A 41 7.83 17.95 -11.70
C ASP A 41 6.91 16.73 -11.96
N HIS A 42 5.70 16.89 -12.54
CA HIS A 42 4.72 15.82 -12.84
C HIS A 42 4.25 15.83 -14.32
N PRO A 43 5.05 15.28 -15.25
CA PRO A 43 4.74 15.30 -16.69
C PRO A 43 3.51 14.46 -17.08
N GLU A 44 3.02 13.58 -16.21
CA GLU A 44 1.76 12.80 -16.38
C GLU A 44 0.51 13.68 -16.47
N VAL A 45 0.55 14.91 -15.95
CA VAL A 45 -0.58 15.86 -15.94
C VAL A 45 -0.66 16.66 -17.26
N GLN A 46 0.22 16.40 -18.23
CA GLN A 46 0.17 17.06 -19.54
C GLN A 46 -0.78 16.37 -20.53
N ARG A 47 -1.73 17.16 -21.05
CA ARG A 47 -2.64 16.91 -22.19
C ARG A 47 -2.16 15.79 -23.11
N THR A 48 -2.83 14.64 -23.03
CA THR A 48 -2.90 13.71 -24.15
C THR A 48 -3.72 14.38 -25.26
N SER A 49 -3.19 14.35 -26.47
CA SER A 49 -3.82 14.91 -27.66
C SER A 49 -4.72 13.86 -28.31
N GLU A 50 -6.05 13.93 -28.16
CA GLU A 50 -7.11 13.49 -29.10
C GLU A 50 -8.53 13.68 -28.50
N PRO A 51 -9.64 13.49 -29.28
CA PRO A 51 -10.62 14.50 -29.68
C PRO A 51 -11.77 14.79 -28.68
N GLU A 52 -12.27 16.04 -28.68
CA GLU A 52 -13.49 16.55 -28.01
C GLU A 52 -13.65 16.21 -26.51
N LEU A 53 -13.00 16.99 -25.63
CA LEU A 53 -13.29 16.99 -24.18
C LEU A 53 -14.72 17.53 -23.96
N ASP A 54 -15.67 16.69 -23.56
CA ASP A 54 -17.03 17.11 -23.19
C ASP A 54 -17.06 17.74 -21.77
N CYS A 55 -16.19 17.23 -20.90
CA CYS A 55 -15.99 17.63 -19.50
C CYS A 55 -14.50 17.91 -19.26
N SER A 56 -14.17 18.92 -18.44
CA SER A 56 -12.80 19.23 -18.00
C SER A 56 -12.57 18.99 -16.51
N THR A 57 -13.49 18.29 -15.83
CA THR A 57 -13.33 17.92 -14.42
C THR A 57 -12.03 17.11 -14.26
N PRO A 58 -11.12 17.48 -13.34
CA PRO A 58 -9.90 16.71 -13.13
C PRO A 58 -10.24 15.29 -12.67
N ARG A 59 -9.71 14.30 -13.38
CA ARG A 59 -9.86 12.89 -13.00
C ARG A 59 -9.21 12.63 -11.64
N PRO A 60 -9.90 11.96 -10.71
CA PRO A 60 -9.29 11.55 -9.47
C PRO A 60 -8.23 10.49 -9.73
N ASN A 61 -7.13 10.55 -9.00
CA ASN A 61 -6.16 9.46 -9.03
C ASN A 61 -6.64 8.29 -8.16
N LYS A 62 -6.09 7.10 -8.40
CA LYS A 62 -6.47 5.86 -7.71
C LYS A 62 -6.43 5.99 -6.18
N LYS A 63 -5.44 6.69 -5.62
CA LYS A 63 -5.34 6.95 -4.17
C LYS A 63 -6.52 7.78 -3.64
N GLN A 64 -6.99 8.77 -4.40
CA GLN A 64 -8.16 9.57 -4.03
C GLN A 64 -9.45 8.76 -4.10
N ILE A 65 -9.60 7.87 -5.08
CA ILE A 65 -10.77 6.99 -5.19
C ILE A 65 -10.82 6.02 -4.00
N LEU A 66 -9.71 5.35 -3.71
CA LEU A 66 -9.62 4.37 -2.62
C LEU A 66 -9.85 5.00 -1.24
N GLN A 67 -9.36 6.22 -1.01
CA GLN A 67 -9.65 6.95 0.23
C GLN A 67 -11.15 7.23 0.41
N VAL A 68 -11.85 7.55 -0.69
CA VAL A 68 -13.29 7.81 -0.66
C VAL A 68 -14.06 6.52 -0.36
N GLU A 69 -13.68 5.37 -0.94
CA GLU A 69 -14.32 4.09 -0.62
C GLU A 69 -14.14 3.71 0.85
N HIS A 70 -12.93 3.86 1.38
CA HIS A 70 -12.63 3.66 2.79
C HIS A 70 -13.51 4.55 3.69
N ASP A 71 -13.58 5.85 3.40
CA ASP A 71 -14.34 6.79 4.20
C ASP A 71 -15.85 6.50 4.13
N LEU A 72 -16.35 6.01 3.00
CA LEU A 72 -17.75 5.57 2.81
C LEU A 72 -18.08 4.35 3.69
N GLN A 73 -17.21 3.35 3.72
CA GLN A 73 -17.43 2.13 4.50
C GLN A 73 -17.32 2.39 6.00
N LYS A 74 -16.32 3.18 6.41
CA LYS A 74 -16.21 3.66 7.79
C LYS A 74 -17.45 4.43 8.21
N TRP A 75 -17.96 5.33 7.37
CA TRP A 75 -19.17 6.08 7.66
C TRP A 75 -20.40 5.17 7.84
N LYS A 76 -20.58 4.18 6.94
CA LYS A 76 -21.65 3.15 7.03
C LYS A 76 -21.57 2.34 8.32
N LYS A 77 -20.36 2.00 8.76
CA LYS A 77 -20.11 1.25 9.99
C LYS A 77 -20.44 2.07 11.25
N GLU A 78 -20.05 3.34 11.28
CA GLU A 78 -20.28 4.23 12.43
C GLU A 78 -21.75 4.68 12.56
N HIS A 79 -22.48 4.79 11.45
CA HIS A 79 -23.82 5.39 11.41
C HIS A 79 -24.94 4.41 10.99
N GLY A 80 -24.58 3.18 10.61
CA GLY A 80 -25.49 2.17 10.05
C GLY A 80 -25.85 2.46 8.57
N GLU A 81 -26.59 1.54 7.95
CA GLU A 81 -27.18 1.80 6.63
C GLU A 81 -28.24 2.90 6.75
N MET A 82 -28.03 3.98 6.01
CA MET A 82 -29.01 5.06 5.94
C MET A 82 -30.20 4.62 5.11
N GLN A 83 -31.38 4.62 5.72
CA GLN A 83 -32.63 4.54 4.98
C GLN A 83 -32.79 5.84 4.18
N PRO A 84 -33.10 5.79 2.86
CA PRO A 84 -33.20 6.96 1.97
C PRO A 84 -34.45 7.84 2.24
N GLU A 85 -34.84 7.99 3.51
CA GLU A 85 -36.11 8.60 3.91
C GLU A 85 -36.05 10.15 4.03
N ASN A 86 -34.86 10.75 4.03
CA ASN A 86 -34.71 12.20 4.21
C ASN A 86 -34.36 12.91 2.90
N LEU A 87 -35.30 13.72 2.41
CA LEU A 87 -35.09 14.68 1.32
C LEU A 87 -33.93 15.63 1.66
N ILE A 88 -32.87 15.61 0.86
CA ILE A 88 -31.72 16.52 0.98
C ILE A 88 -32.02 17.81 0.22
N ILE A 89 -32.06 18.93 0.94
CA ILE A 89 -32.29 20.26 0.35
C ILE A 89 -30.95 20.99 0.26
N VAL A 90 -30.50 21.23 -0.98
CA VAL A 90 -29.24 21.91 -1.30
C VAL A 90 -29.51 23.38 -1.59
N GLN A 91 -28.97 24.27 -0.77
CA GLN A 91 -28.96 25.70 -1.07
C GLN A 91 -28.13 25.94 -2.33
N THR A 92 -28.71 26.60 -3.32
CA THR A 92 -28.08 26.80 -4.63
C THR A 92 -28.05 28.28 -5.00
N VAL A 93 -26.90 28.74 -5.49
CA VAL A 93 -26.71 30.12 -5.98
C VAL A 93 -26.20 30.07 -7.41
N TRP A 94 -26.77 30.92 -8.27
CA TRP A 94 -26.38 31.01 -9.67
C TRP A 94 -25.62 32.30 -9.97
N HIS A 95 -24.43 32.19 -10.55
CA HIS A 95 -23.59 33.30 -10.97
C HIS A 95 -23.53 33.38 -12.50
N ASN A 96 -24.27 34.33 -13.06
CA ASN A 96 -24.32 34.55 -14.50
C ASN A 96 -23.19 35.48 -14.96
N ILE A 97 -22.15 34.92 -15.59
CA ILE A 97 -21.03 35.70 -16.11
C ILE A 97 -21.31 36.09 -17.55
N GLN A 98 -21.08 37.35 -17.87
CA GLN A 98 -21.31 37.96 -19.17
C GLN A 98 -20.06 38.63 -19.68
N LEU A 99 -19.99 38.80 -21.00
CA LEU A 99 -19.03 39.70 -21.61
C LEU A 99 -19.24 41.14 -21.11
N ASP A 100 -18.21 41.98 -21.20
CA ASP A 100 -18.28 43.39 -20.74
C ASP A 100 -19.34 44.22 -21.49
N ASN A 101 -19.80 43.73 -22.64
CA ASN A 101 -20.88 44.33 -23.43
C ASN A 101 -22.29 43.82 -23.07
N GLY A 102 -22.40 42.89 -22.10
CA GLY A 102 -23.64 42.27 -21.66
C GLY A 102 -24.15 41.11 -22.54
N GLU A 103 -23.36 40.65 -23.51
CA GLU A 103 -23.68 39.48 -24.34
C GLU A 103 -23.16 38.18 -23.70
N GLY A 104 -23.70 37.03 -24.15
CA GLY A 104 -23.22 35.70 -23.76
C GLY A 104 -23.80 35.12 -22.47
N GLY A 105 -24.50 35.92 -21.65
CA GLY A 105 -25.14 35.43 -20.43
C GLY A 105 -26.47 34.72 -20.68
N VAL A 106 -26.88 33.97 -19.65
CA VAL A 106 -28.15 33.25 -19.62
C VAL A 106 -29.28 34.12 -19.04
N THR A 107 -30.51 33.87 -19.47
CA THR A 107 -31.71 34.57 -18.99
C THR A 107 -32.26 33.95 -17.70
N THR A 108 -33.05 34.70 -16.94
CA THR A 108 -33.72 34.18 -15.74
C THR A 108 -34.65 33.01 -16.07
N GLU A 109 -35.32 33.05 -17.23
CA GLU A 109 -36.16 31.97 -17.70
C GLU A 109 -35.36 30.68 -17.99
N GLU A 110 -34.19 30.79 -18.63
CA GLU A 110 -33.29 29.65 -18.86
C GLU A 110 -32.73 29.10 -17.54
N ILE A 111 -32.31 29.96 -16.61
CA ILE A 111 -31.88 29.55 -15.27
C ILE A 111 -32.99 28.78 -14.56
N THR A 112 -34.21 29.32 -14.55
CA THR A 112 -35.36 28.70 -13.88
C THR A 112 -35.69 27.34 -14.50
N ALA A 113 -35.71 27.25 -15.83
CA ALA A 113 -35.98 26.01 -16.53
C ALA A 113 -34.87 24.96 -16.28
N THR A 114 -33.61 25.40 -16.17
CA THR A 114 -32.48 24.50 -15.89
C THR A 114 -32.51 24.00 -14.45
N MET A 115 -32.83 24.87 -13.49
CA MET A 115 -33.01 24.46 -12.09
C MET A 115 -34.20 23.52 -11.91
N GLN A 116 -35.29 23.72 -12.66
CA GLN A 116 -36.40 22.78 -12.67
C GLN A 116 -35.96 21.42 -13.21
N TYR A 117 -35.26 21.40 -14.35
CA TYR A 117 -34.75 20.16 -14.94
C TYR A 117 -33.78 19.43 -14.01
N LEU A 118 -32.85 20.16 -13.37
CA LEU A 118 -31.92 19.61 -12.38
C LEU A 118 -32.69 18.93 -11.23
N ASN A 119 -33.70 19.59 -10.68
CA ASN A 119 -34.54 19.01 -9.64
C ASN A 119 -35.32 17.78 -10.12
N GLU A 120 -35.83 17.78 -11.35
CA GLU A 120 -36.53 16.63 -11.92
C GLU A 120 -35.61 15.40 -12.04
N GLN A 121 -34.36 15.57 -12.47
CA GLN A 121 -33.42 14.46 -12.65
C GLN A 121 -32.85 13.92 -11.32
N PHE A 122 -32.72 14.77 -10.30
CA PHE A 122 -32.19 14.38 -8.99
C PHE A 122 -33.28 14.03 -7.95
N ALA A 123 -34.57 14.20 -8.29
CA ALA A 123 -35.67 13.82 -7.42
C ALA A 123 -35.66 12.32 -7.03
N PRO A 124 -35.39 11.36 -7.94
CA PRO A 124 -35.25 9.95 -7.57
C PRO A 124 -34.09 9.70 -6.59
N ALA A 125 -33.06 10.55 -6.63
CA ALA A 125 -31.91 10.49 -5.74
C ALA A 125 -32.15 11.14 -4.37
N GLY A 126 -33.35 11.69 -4.12
CA GLY A 126 -33.69 12.35 -2.86
C GLY A 126 -33.06 13.75 -2.69
N PHE A 127 -32.55 14.37 -3.77
CA PHE A 127 -32.00 15.73 -3.72
C PHE A 127 -32.98 16.76 -4.28
N THR A 128 -33.02 17.94 -3.66
CA THR A 128 -33.71 19.12 -4.17
C THR A 128 -32.80 20.35 -4.05
N PHE A 129 -32.57 21.02 -5.17
CA PHE A 129 -31.74 22.21 -5.31
C PHE A 129 -32.61 23.47 -5.28
N ASN A 130 -32.54 24.22 -4.19
CA ASN A 130 -33.30 25.44 -4.01
C ASN A 130 -32.48 26.66 -4.47
N LEU A 131 -32.91 27.31 -5.55
CA LEU A 131 -32.26 28.52 -6.06
C LEU A 131 -32.57 29.72 -5.16
N ASP A 132 -31.60 30.09 -4.34
CA ASP A 132 -31.75 31.14 -3.32
C ASP A 132 -31.36 32.53 -3.81
N ASP A 133 -30.36 32.63 -4.70
CA ASP A 133 -29.96 33.90 -5.31
C ASP A 133 -29.41 33.71 -6.72
N THR A 134 -29.41 34.81 -7.49
CA THR A 134 -28.78 34.88 -8.80
C THR A 134 -28.02 36.19 -8.95
N THR A 135 -26.73 36.12 -9.26
CA THR A 135 -25.90 37.28 -9.58
C THR A 135 -25.66 37.40 -11.08
N THR A 136 -25.34 38.61 -11.55
CA THR A 136 -24.89 38.83 -12.93
C THR A 136 -23.67 39.74 -12.93
N SER A 137 -22.57 39.25 -13.51
CA SER A 137 -21.27 39.91 -13.54
C SER A 137 -20.81 40.10 -14.97
N GLN A 138 -20.50 41.34 -15.35
CA GLN A 138 -19.93 41.67 -16.67
C GLN A 138 -18.40 41.69 -16.56
N ASN A 139 -17.76 40.60 -16.97
CA ASN A 139 -16.32 40.46 -16.94
C ASN A 139 -15.88 39.48 -18.04
N SER A 140 -15.40 40.00 -19.16
CA SER A 140 -14.96 39.16 -20.29
C SER A 140 -13.79 38.23 -19.94
N SER A 141 -12.97 38.59 -18.92
CA SER A 141 -11.85 37.76 -18.48
C SER A 141 -12.34 36.52 -17.75
N TRP A 142 -13.34 36.69 -16.87
CA TRP A 142 -14.02 35.56 -16.23
C TRP A 142 -14.90 34.79 -17.21
N TYR A 143 -15.45 35.43 -18.24
CA TYR A 143 -16.30 34.76 -19.21
C TYR A 143 -15.55 33.69 -20.03
N PHE A 144 -14.24 33.88 -20.27
CA PHE A 144 -13.38 32.97 -21.04
C PHE A 144 -12.24 32.36 -20.22
N HIS A 145 -12.39 32.27 -18.89
CA HIS A 145 -11.35 31.67 -18.06
C HIS A 145 -11.14 30.18 -18.41
N GLU A 146 -9.92 29.68 -18.18
CA GLU A 146 -9.64 28.24 -18.20
C GLU A 146 -9.56 27.73 -16.76
N ILE A 147 -9.62 26.41 -16.59
CA ILE A 147 -9.45 25.78 -15.26
C ILE A 147 -8.02 26.06 -14.73
N PHE A 148 -7.91 26.28 -13.42
CA PHE A 148 -6.68 26.62 -12.69
C PHE A 148 -6.01 27.94 -13.08
N THR A 149 -6.73 28.87 -13.70
CA THR A 149 -6.19 30.20 -13.99
C THR A 149 -6.49 31.20 -12.86
N ALA A 150 -5.73 32.30 -12.82
CA ALA A 150 -5.96 33.35 -11.84
C ALA A 150 -7.38 33.93 -11.97
N GLU A 151 -7.92 33.97 -13.18
CA GLU A 151 -9.26 34.47 -13.48
C GLU A 151 -10.37 33.58 -12.89
N GLU A 152 -10.20 32.25 -12.86
CA GLU A 152 -11.12 31.33 -12.16
C GLU A 152 -11.14 31.65 -10.67
N PHE A 153 -9.95 31.70 -10.06
CA PHE A 153 -9.82 31.93 -8.62
C PHE A 153 -10.36 33.30 -8.22
N GLU A 154 -10.07 34.35 -9.00
CA GLU A 154 -10.63 35.69 -8.77
C GLU A 154 -12.18 35.68 -8.87
N MET A 155 -12.74 34.98 -9.86
CA MET A 155 -14.20 34.85 -10.02
C MET A 155 -14.83 34.15 -8.82
N LYS A 156 -14.28 33.01 -8.39
CA LYS A 156 -14.82 32.22 -7.27
C LYS A 156 -14.60 32.94 -5.93
N GLU A 157 -13.44 33.56 -5.72
CA GLU A 157 -13.16 34.36 -4.51
C GLU A 157 -14.15 35.54 -4.37
N GLU A 158 -14.52 36.19 -5.48
CA GLU A 158 -15.43 37.34 -5.43
C GLU A 158 -16.91 36.95 -5.30
N LEU A 159 -17.32 35.81 -5.86
CA LEU A 159 -18.74 35.47 -6.02
C LEU A 159 -19.23 34.32 -5.14
N LYS A 160 -18.36 33.39 -4.73
CA LYS A 160 -18.75 32.20 -3.97
C LYS A 160 -19.55 32.59 -2.74
N VAL A 161 -20.70 31.94 -2.58
CA VAL A 161 -21.52 32.00 -1.37
C VAL A 161 -21.21 30.76 -0.54
N GLU A 162 -20.78 31.00 0.70
CA GLU A 162 -20.56 29.96 1.71
C GLU A 162 -21.80 29.80 2.58
N GLY A 163 -21.96 28.61 3.17
CA GLY A 163 -23.00 28.34 4.16
C GLY A 163 -22.95 29.34 5.32
N ASP A 164 -24.12 29.73 5.84
CA ASP A 164 -24.16 30.48 7.10
C ASP A 164 -23.78 29.55 8.27
N GLY A 165 -23.47 30.07 9.46
CA GLY A 165 -22.99 29.22 10.57
C GLY A 165 -23.97 28.13 11.09
N LEU A 166 -25.11 27.91 10.41
CA LEU A 166 -26.06 26.81 10.61
C LEU A 166 -25.99 25.74 9.49
N VAL A 167 -25.31 26.03 8.37
CA VAL A 167 -25.13 25.17 7.20
C VAL A 167 -23.61 24.98 6.98
N ASP A 168 -23.16 23.75 6.77
CA ASP A 168 -21.74 23.50 6.50
C ASP A 168 -21.27 24.29 5.27
N GLN A 169 -20.04 24.81 5.32
CA GLN A 169 -19.51 25.76 4.33
C GLN A 169 -19.49 25.23 2.89
N TYR A 170 -19.51 23.90 2.71
CA TYR A 170 -19.48 23.21 1.42
C TYR A 170 -20.83 22.60 1.00
N ALA A 171 -21.90 22.82 1.77
CA ALA A 171 -23.25 22.36 1.48
C ALA A 171 -24.03 23.31 0.54
N VAL A 172 -23.41 24.42 0.11
CA VAL A 172 -23.98 25.38 -0.85
C VAL A 172 -23.46 25.10 -2.25
N LEU A 173 -24.36 24.79 -3.18
CA LEU A 173 -24.01 24.62 -4.59
C LEU A 173 -23.90 25.98 -5.28
N ASN A 174 -22.68 26.35 -5.66
CA ASN A 174 -22.40 27.56 -6.45
C ASN A 174 -22.26 27.18 -7.93
N ILE A 175 -23.16 27.69 -8.78
CA ILE A 175 -23.16 27.42 -10.23
C ILE A 175 -22.69 28.67 -10.96
N TYR A 176 -21.68 28.55 -11.82
CA TYR A 176 -21.13 29.64 -12.64
C TYR A 176 -21.41 29.36 -14.11
N SER A 177 -22.24 30.18 -14.75
CA SER A 177 -22.49 30.07 -16.20
C SER A 177 -21.59 31.06 -16.96
N THR A 178 -20.73 30.54 -17.85
CA THR A 178 -19.72 31.30 -18.62
C THR A 178 -19.74 30.92 -20.11
N GLY A 179 -18.80 31.41 -20.93
CA GLY A 179 -18.59 30.94 -22.31
C GLY A 179 -17.44 29.96 -22.43
N TYR A 180 -17.37 29.00 -21.50
CA TYR A 180 -16.25 28.08 -21.32
C TYR A 180 -15.93 27.24 -22.58
N PHE A 181 -16.95 26.75 -23.29
CA PHE A 181 -16.76 25.93 -24.49
C PHE A 181 -16.04 26.71 -25.59
N VAL A 182 -16.31 28.01 -25.70
CA VAL A 182 -15.63 28.89 -26.66
C VAL A 182 -14.13 29.01 -26.35
N ALA A 183 -13.75 28.90 -25.07
CA ALA A 183 -12.36 28.99 -24.63
C ALA A 183 -11.60 27.65 -24.74
N THR A 184 -12.22 26.55 -24.29
CA THR A 184 -11.52 25.27 -24.07
C THR A 184 -11.94 24.14 -25.01
N GLY A 185 -13.12 24.24 -25.63
CA GLY A 185 -13.75 23.14 -26.34
C GLY A 185 -14.49 22.13 -25.46
N SER A 186 -14.68 22.44 -24.16
CA SER A 186 -15.44 21.64 -23.18
C SER A 186 -16.66 22.37 -22.64
N TYR A 187 -17.70 21.64 -22.25
CA TYR A 187 -18.97 22.24 -21.83
C TYR A 187 -19.04 22.60 -20.34
N GLY A 188 -18.05 22.21 -19.55
CA GLY A 188 -18.01 22.55 -18.14
C GLY A 188 -16.97 21.75 -17.36
N TYR A 189 -16.91 22.05 -16.07
CA TYR A 189 -16.12 21.30 -15.11
C TYR A 189 -16.65 21.53 -13.69
N SER A 190 -16.30 20.61 -12.81
CA SER A 190 -16.46 20.75 -11.37
C SER A 190 -15.20 20.24 -10.67
N TYR A 191 -15.23 20.24 -9.34
CA TYR A 191 -14.22 19.55 -8.53
C TYR A 191 -14.91 18.59 -7.60
N HIS A 192 -14.32 17.41 -7.44
CA HIS A 192 -14.82 16.38 -6.55
C HIS A 192 -14.72 16.82 -5.07
N PRO A 193 -15.65 16.37 -4.19
CA PRO A 193 -15.71 16.80 -2.79
C PRO A 193 -14.44 16.59 -1.97
N PHE A 194 -13.74 15.47 -2.17
CA PHE A 194 -12.53 15.12 -1.44
C PHE A 194 -11.32 16.02 -1.75
N VAL A 195 -11.36 16.78 -2.85
CA VAL A 195 -10.30 17.75 -3.19
C VAL A 195 -10.41 19.04 -2.35
N LEU A 196 -11.59 19.30 -1.77
CA LEU A 196 -11.89 20.53 -1.04
C LEU A 196 -11.14 20.66 0.29
N GLU A 197 -10.62 19.57 0.85
CA GLU A 197 -9.71 19.65 2.00
C GLU A 197 -8.41 20.37 1.65
N THR A 198 -7.94 20.20 0.41
CA THR A 198 -6.67 20.77 -0.06
C THR A 198 -6.87 22.10 -0.79
N PHE A 199 -7.95 22.22 -1.57
CA PHE A 199 -8.27 23.41 -2.39
C PHE A 199 -9.72 23.85 -2.20
N PRO A 200 -10.11 24.33 -1.01
CA PRO A 200 -11.49 24.71 -0.71
C PRO A 200 -12.04 25.85 -1.59
N GLU A 201 -11.15 26.68 -2.15
CA GLU A 201 -11.47 27.79 -3.05
C GLU A 201 -11.98 27.33 -4.43
N THR A 202 -11.77 26.08 -4.82
CA THR A 202 -12.17 25.58 -6.14
C THR A 202 -13.62 25.11 -6.19
N ASP A 203 -14.29 25.01 -5.03
CA ASP A 203 -15.66 24.49 -4.93
C ASP A 203 -16.68 25.20 -5.85
N GLY A 204 -17.63 24.42 -6.34
CA GLY A 204 -18.69 24.83 -7.25
C GLY A 204 -18.60 24.20 -8.63
N VAL A 205 -19.63 24.46 -9.44
CA VAL A 205 -19.82 23.91 -10.78
C VAL A 205 -19.74 25.03 -11.81
N VAL A 206 -18.93 24.85 -12.85
CA VAL A 206 -18.83 25.79 -13.98
C VAL A 206 -19.42 25.13 -15.22
N ILE A 207 -20.36 25.80 -15.87
CA ILE A 207 -20.99 25.33 -17.11
C ILE A 207 -20.89 26.39 -18.21
N ASP A 208 -20.85 25.93 -19.45
CA ASP A 208 -21.09 26.79 -20.60
C ASP A 208 -22.58 27.18 -20.65
N GLY A 209 -22.84 28.49 -20.75
CA GLY A 209 -24.18 29.07 -20.77
C GLY A 209 -25.04 28.61 -21.95
N GLU A 210 -24.45 28.06 -23.03
CA GLU A 210 -25.18 27.50 -24.16
C GLU A 210 -25.74 26.09 -23.89
N THR A 211 -25.40 25.49 -22.74
CA THR A 211 -25.87 24.16 -22.32
C THR A 211 -27.05 24.18 -21.34
N VAL A 212 -27.54 25.36 -20.96
CA VAL A 212 -28.76 25.51 -20.14
C VAL A 212 -30.01 24.99 -20.84
N VAL A 213 -31.09 24.80 -20.09
CA VAL A 213 -32.39 24.47 -20.66
C VAL A 213 -32.88 25.61 -21.56
N GLY A 214 -33.11 25.30 -22.83
CA GLY A 214 -33.40 26.29 -23.88
C GLY A 214 -32.17 26.82 -24.65
N GLY A 215 -30.95 26.41 -24.26
CA GLY A 215 -29.69 26.70 -24.96
C GLY A 215 -29.54 26.01 -26.32
N VAL A 216 -28.50 26.41 -27.07
CA VAL A 216 -28.32 26.04 -28.49
C VAL A 216 -27.56 24.72 -28.71
N ILE A 217 -26.92 24.17 -27.68
CA ILE A 217 -26.21 22.89 -27.77
C ILE A 217 -27.19 21.72 -27.54
N ILE A 218 -27.71 21.20 -28.66
CA ILE A 218 -28.64 20.06 -28.69
C ILE A 218 -27.91 18.81 -28.15
N GLY A 219 -28.48 18.12 -27.15
CA GLY A 219 -27.88 16.95 -26.47
C GLY A 219 -27.12 17.29 -25.17
N ARG A 220 -26.93 18.58 -24.87
CA ARG A 220 -26.34 19.09 -23.61
C ARG A 220 -27.27 20.00 -22.81
N ASN A 221 -28.37 20.40 -23.43
CA ASN A 221 -29.43 21.26 -22.90
C ASN A 221 -29.98 20.70 -21.57
N GLY A 222 -29.57 21.27 -20.45
CA GLY A 222 -29.89 20.81 -19.09
C GLY A 222 -29.03 19.64 -18.60
N THR A 223 -28.80 18.62 -19.43
CA THR A 223 -28.07 17.40 -19.02
C THR A 223 -26.62 17.65 -18.62
N ASN A 224 -25.97 18.68 -19.19
CA ASN A 224 -24.60 19.02 -18.83
C ASN A 224 -24.47 19.48 -17.37
N LEU A 225 -25.44 20.27 -16.88
CA LEU A 225 -25.45 20.66 -15.47
C LEU A 225 -25.66 19.44 -14.56
N VAL A 226 -26.51 18.49 -14.96
CA VAL A 226 -26.74 17.25 -14.21
C VAL A 226 -25.43 16.45 -14.06
N HIS A 227 -24.68 16.27 -15.15
CA HIS A 227 -23.37 15.62 -15.14
C HIS A 227 -22.36 16.33 -14.21
N MET A 228 -22.24 17.66 -14.30
CA MET A 228 -21.31 18.40 -13.44
C MET A 228 -21.70 18.35 -11.96
N VAL A 229 -23.01 18.32 -11.65
CA VAL A 229 -23.49 18.15 -10.28
C VAL A 229 -23.26 16.72 -9.78
N GLY A 230 -23.30 15.71 -10.64
CA GLY A 230 -22.89 14.33 -10.32
C GLY A 230 -21.45 14.27 -9.81
N HIS A 231 -20.50 14.89 -10.51
CA HIS A 231 -19.12 15.04 -10.03
C HIS A 231 -19.00 15.86 -8.74
N TRP A 232 -19.78 16.95 -8.62
CA TRP A 232 -19.85 17.74 -7.39
C TRP A 232 -20.38 16.92 -6.19
N LEU A 233 -21.16 15.86 -6.44
CA LEU A 233 -21.63 14.86 -5.47
C LEU A 233 -20.76 13.58 -5.44
N GLY A 234 -19.61 13.57 -6.09
CA GLY A 234 -18.61 12.49 -5.97
C GLY A 234 -18.77 11.30 -6.92
N LEU A 235 -19.56 11.42 -7.99
CA LEU A 235 -19.59 10.43 -9.07
C LEU A 235 -18.41 10.61 -10.04
N TYR A 236 -17.93 9.51 -10.61
CA TYR A 236 -16.90 9.48 -11.67
C TYR A 236 -17.55 9.28 -13.04
N GLU A 237 -16.81 9.50 -14.14
CA GLU A 237 -17.31 9.15 -15.47
C GLU A 237 -17.39 7.62 -15.57
N VAL A 238 -18.42 7.06 -16.22
CA VAL A 238 -18.60 5.58 -16.35
C VAL A 238 -17.45 4.88 -17.08
N PHE A 239 -16.54 5.65 -17.66
CA PHE A 239 -15.36 5.20 -18.40
C PHE A 239 -14.04 5.74 -17.79
N ASP A 240 -14.06 6.22 -16.54
CA ASP A 240 -12.89 6.72 -15.82
C ASP A 240 -12.00 5.57 -15.29
N GLU A 241 -11.39 4.82 -16.21
CA GLU A 241 -10.34 3.84 -15.87
C GLU A 241 -8.95 4.34 -16.30
N VAL A 242 -7.95 4.15 -15.43
CA VAL A 242 -6.55 4.49 -15.74
C VAL A 242 -5.96 3.41 -16.64
N GLY A 243 -6.16 3.54 -17.96
CA GLY A 243 -5.50 2.66 -18.95
C GLY A 243 -6.30 2.31 -20.20
N ASN A 244 -7.60 2.60 -20.27
CA ASN A 244 -8.51 2.10 -21.31
C ASN A 244 -8.45 0.56 -21.45
N GLU A 245 -8.39 -0.17 -20.34
CA GLU A 245 -8.36 -1.63 -20.33
C GLU A 245 -9.64 -2.09 -19.64
N CYS A 246 -10.37 -3.05 -20.20
CA CYS A 246 -11.64 -3.56 -19.65
C CYS A 246 -11.44 -4.46 -18.42
N ALA A 247 -10.53 -4.09 -17.53
CA ALA A 247 -10.02 -4.94 -16.47
C ALA A 247 -9.86 -4.12 -15.18
N GLY A 248 -10.97 -3.96 -14.44
CA GLY A 248 -11.02 -3.19 -13.20
C GLY A 248 -12.45 -2.92 -12.74
N PHE A 249 -12.61 -2.07 -11.71
CA PHE A 249 -13.91 -1.71 -11.13
C PHE A 249 -14.63 -0.56 -11.86
N GLY A 250 -14.18 -0.17 -13.05
CA GLY A 250 -14.78 0.92 -13.82
C GLY A 250 -14.83 2.24 -13.03
N ASP A 251 -16.03 2.81 -12.87
CA ASP A 251 -16.31 4.01 -12.07
C ASP A 251 -16.58 3.72 -10.59
N TYR A 252 -16.23 2.52 -10.12
CA TYR A 252 -16.38 2.05 -8.73
C TYR A 252 -17.83 2.02 -8.25
N ILE A 253 -18.75 1.88 -9.18
CA ILE A 253 -20.17 1.67 -8.95
C ILE A 253 -20.54 0.30 -9.54
N PRO A 254 -20.91 -0.70 -8.71
CA PRO A 254 -21.10 -2.07 -9.20
C PRO A 254 -22.22 -2.27 -10.25
N ASP A 255 -23.22 -1.39 -10.30
CA ASP A 255 -24.35 -1.50 -11.24
C ASP A 255 -24.17 -0.67 -12.53
N THR A 256 -22.97 -0.12 -12.75
CA THR A 256 -22.53 0.46 -14.03
C THR A 256 -21.51 -0.48 -14.67
N PRO A 257 -21.86 -1.11 -15.82
CA PRO A 257 -20.93 -1.97 -16.54
C PRO A 257 -19.62 -1.26 -16.89
N PRO A 258 -18.46 -1.94 -16.80
CA PRO A 258 -17.17 -1.39 -17.22
C PRO A 258 -17.22 -0.88 -18.66
N GLN A 259 -16.68 0.32 -18.91
CA GLN A 259 -16.66 0.95 -20.23
C GLN A 259 -15.27 1.53 -20.50
N ALA A 260 -14.62 1.11 -21.59
CA ALA A 260 -13.25 1.55 -21.89
C ALA A 260 -13.18 2.95 -22.52
N GLU A 261 -14.26 3.42 -23.15
CA GLU A 261 -14.28 4.69 -23.88
C GLU A 261 -15.63 5.41 -23.76
N ALA A 262 -15.60 6.74 -23.65
CA ALA A 262 -16.79 7.59 -23.68
C ALA A 262 -17.65 7.38 -24.93
N THR A 263 -18.95 7.54 -24.79
CA THR A 263 -19.87 7.68 -25.93
C THR A 263 -19.99 9.15 -26.25
N THR A 264 -19.39 9.66 -27.32
CA THR A 264 -19.34 11.11 -27.54
C THR A 264 -20.69 11.69 -28.03
N LEU A 265 -20.84 13.01 -27.98
CA LEU A 265 -22.00 13.69 -28.59
C LEU A 265 -22.17 13.33 -30.07
N ALA A 266 -21.06 13.10 -30.79
CA ALA A 266 -21.06 12.75 -32.19
C ALA A 266 -21.54 11.31 -32.44
N ASP A 267 -21.34 10.40 -31.48
CA ASP A 267 -21.80 9.02 -31.54
C ASP A 267 -23.31 8.90 -31.33
N GLY A 268 -23.92 9.89 -30.67
CA GLY A 268 -25.35 9.99 -30.46
C GLY A 268 -25.83 9.09 -29.31
N CYS A 269 -26.64 8.08 -29.62
CA CYS A 269 -27.24 7.16 -28.63
C CYS A 269 -27.18 5.68 -29.08
N PRO A 270 -25.98 5.09 -29.15
CA PRO A 270 -25.81 3.69 -29.57
C PRO A 270 -26.09 2.72 -28.41
N LEU A 271 -27.37 2.40 -28.13
CA LEU A 271 -27.77 1.52 -27.02
C LEU A 271 -27.17 0.09 -27.03
N GLY A 272 -26.52 -0.33 -28.11
CA GLY A 272 -25.82 -1.62 -28.21
C GLY A 272 -24.31 -1.48 -28.27
N LYS A 273 -23.77 -0.35 -27.82
CA LYS A 273 -22.32 -0.14 -27.68
C LYS A 273 -21.85 -1.00 -26.52
N ASP A 274 -20.73 -1.67 -26.75
CA ASP A 274 -20.07 -2.54 -25.79
C ASP A 274 -18.58 -2.43 -26.10
N THR A 275 -17.90 -1.64 -25.29
CA THR A 275 -16.45 -1.44 -25.37
C THR A 275 -15.70 -2.48 -24.56
N CYS A 276 -16.37 -3.12 -23.60
CA CYS A 276 -15.82 -4.12 -22.68
C CYS A 276 -16.64 -5.43 -22.67
N PRO A 277 -16.32 -6.36 -23.60
CA PRO A 277 -17.10 -7.57 -23.77
C PRO A 277 -16.96 -8.52 -22.57
N GLY A 278 -18.05 -8.76 -21.85
CA GLY A 278 -18.11 -9.74 -20.75
C GLY A 278 -19.07 -9.37 -19.63
N ASP A 279 -19.19 -8.07 -19.32
CA ASP A 279 -19.75 -7.59 -18.03
C ASP A 279 -20.93 -6.62 -18.20
N GLY A 280 -21.56 -6.58 -19.38
CA GLY A 280 -22.71 -5.72 -19.70
C GLY A 280 -22.48 -4.80 -20.90
N LEU A 281 -23.51 -4.04 -21.31
CA LEU A 281 -23.38 -3.02 -22.36
C LEU A 281 -22.90 -1.70 -21.75
N ASP A 282 -22.22 -0.88 -22.56
CA ASP A 282 -21.81 0.48 -22.17
C ASP A 282 -23.01 1.27 -21.61
N SER A 283 -22.78 2.02 -20.53
CA SER A 283 -23.78 2.82 -19.82
C SER A 283 -24.18 4.10 -20.58
N VAL A 284 -24.56 3.96 -21.85
CA VAL A 284 -24.79 5.06 -22.80
C VAL A 284 -25.86 6.05 -22.33
N LYS A 285 -26.86 5.62 -21.57
CA LYS A 285 -27.91 6.50 -21.03
C LYS A 285 -27.54 7.16 -19.70
N ASN A 286 -26.42 6.78 -19.10
CA ASN A 286 -26.02 7.30 -17.81
C ASN A 286 -25.61 8.77 -17.92
N PHE A 287 -26.00 9.59 -16.93
CA PHE A 287 -25.60 11.00 -16.87
C PHE A 287 -24.10 11.20 -16.79
N MET A 288 -23.34 10.21 -16.31
CA MET A 288 -21.89 10.22 -16.22
C MET A 288 -21.17 9.72 -17.50
N ASP A 289 -21.90 9.42 -18.58
CA ASP A 289 -21.34 9.29 -19.94
C ASP A 289 -21.38 10.66 -20.68
N PHE A 290 -20.87 10.73 -21.91
CA PHE A 290 -20.91 11.87 -22.82
C PHE A 290 -21.95 11.68 -23.95
N SER A 291 -22.86 10.72 -23.86
CA SER A 291 -23.78 10.44 -24.97
C SER A 291 -24.76 11.60 -25.19
N SER A 292 -25.48 11.61 -26.31
CA SER A 292 -26.54 12.62 -26.54
C SER A 292 -27.85 12.32 -25.82
N CYS A 293 -28.00 11.14 -25.21
CA CYS A 293 -29.28 10.61 -24.68
C CYS A 293 -29.20 10.23 -23.20
N ARG A 294 -28.48 11.04 -22.43
CA ARG A 294 -28.30 10.85 -20.99
C ARG A 294 -29.59 11.15 -20.24
N GLU A 295 -30.08 10.18 -19.48
CA GLU A 295 -31.42 10.18 -18.90
C GLU A 295 -31.48 9.61 -17.48
N GLU A 296 -30.45 8.92 -16.98
CA GLU A 296 -30.53 8.22 -15.67
C GLU A 296 -29.23 8.20 -14.85
N PHE A 297 -29.39 8.02 -13.55
CA PHE A 297 -28.37 7.53 -12.62
C PHE A 297 -28.77 6.13 -12.16
N THR A 298 -27.81 5.28 -11.87
CA THR A 298 -28.09 3.95 -11.31
C THR A 298 -28.43 4.03 -9.81
N PRO A 299 -29.13 3.02 -9.25
CA PRO A 299 -29.39 2.95 -7.81
C PRO A 299 -28.12 3.10 -6.95
N PHE A 300 -26.99 2.54 -7.35
CA PHE A 300 -25.76 2.63 -6.54
C PHE A 300 -25.04 3.97 -6.72
N GLN A 301 -25.15 4.62 -7.89
CA GLN A 301 -24.74 6.02 -8.04
C GLN A 301 -25.55 6.94 -7.11
N ILE A 302 -26.87 6.71 -6.99
CA ILE A 302 -27.73 7.44 -6.06
C ILE A 302 -27.27 7.24 -4.61
N ALA A 303 -27.04 5.99 -4.21
CA ALA A 303 -26.55 5.67 -2.87
C ALA A 303 -25.22 6.38 -2.58
N ARG A 304 -24.26 6.33 -3.52
CA ARG A 304 -22.97 7.02 -3.40
C ARG A 304 -23.13 8.52 -3.18
N MET A 305 -23.93 9.20 -4.00
CA MET A 305 -24.15 10.64 -3.86
C MET A 305 -24.69 11.03 -2.48
N ILE A 306 -25.61 10.23 -1.93
CA ILE A 306 -26.15 10.43 -0.59
C ILE A 306 -25.03 10.27 0.44
N PHE A 307 -24.22 9.22 0.38
CA PHE A 307 -23.14 9.04 1.35
C PHE A 307 -22.07 10.14 1.25
N ILE A 308 -21.65 10.51 0.04
CA ILE A 308 -20.68 11.59 -0.20
C ILE A 308 -21.19 12.94 0.32
N TRP A 309 -22.49 13.21 0.15
CA TRP A 309 -23.10 14.41 0.72
C TRP A 309 -22.90 14.45 2.24
N ASN A 310 -23.19 13.35 2.91
CA ASN A 310 -23.10 13.27 4.36
C ASN A 310 -21.66 13.27 4.88
N LEU A 311 -20.72 12.80 4.07
CA LEU A 311 -19.32 12.73 4.46
C LEU A 311 -18.57 14.07 4.24
N TYR A 312 -18.64 14.62 3.03
CA TYR A 312 -17.80 15.75 2.63
C TYR A 312 -18.55 17.08 2.51
N ARG A 313 -19.86 17.06 2.21
CA ARG A 313 -20.62 18.29 1.95
C ARG A 313 -21.28 18.82 3.22
N CYS A 314 -21.92 17.95 3.98
CA CYS A 314 -22.60 18.32 5.22
C CYS A 314 -22.50 17.27 6.34
N PRO A 315 -21.29 17.01 6.87
CA PRO A 315 -21.09 16.09 8.00
C PRO A 315 -21.83 16.49 9.28
N ASN A 316 -22.14 17.78 9.47
CA ASN A 316 -22.84 18.26 10.67
C ASN A 316 -24.35 18.42 10.47
N CYS A 317 -24.90 18.11 9.29
CA CYS A 317 -26.35 18.23 9.02
C CYS A 317 -27.21 17.29 9.90
N PHE A 318 -26.62 16.31 10.58
CA PHE A 318 -27.30 15.30 11.40
C PHE A 318 -27.11 15.49 12.92
N ASP A 319 -26.41 16.54 13.36
CA ASP A 319 -26.23 16.80 14.79
C ASP A 319 -27.53 17.33 15.43
N SER A 320 -28.19 16.45 16.20
CA SER A 320 -29.39 16.73 16.99
C SER A 320 -29.28 17.85 18.03
N THR A 321 -28.09 18.42 18.24
CA THR A 321 -27.84 19.54 19.17
C THR A 321 -28.00 20.93 18.54
N LEU A 322 -28.10 21.02 17.21
CA LEU A 322 -28.37 22.27 16.50
C LEU A 322 -29.89 22.57 16.44
N PRO A 323 -30.31 23.85 16.54
CA PRO A 323 -31.72 24.20 16.44
C PRO A 323 -32.24 23.83 15.03
N PRO A 324 -33.45 23.25 14.92
CA PRO A 324 -33.98 22.83 13.64
C PRO A 324 -34.06 24.00 12.67
N LEU A 325 -33.53 23.80 11.46
CA LEU A 325 -33.69 24.74 10.35
C LEU A 325 -35.18 25.03 10.15
N PRO A 326 -35.56 26.27 9.78
CA PRO A 326 -36.96 26.63 9.58
C PRO A 326 -37.57 25.73 8.48
N PRO A 327 -38.74 25.12 8.71
CA PRO A 327 -39.34 24.23 7.74
C PRO A 327 -39.79 25.03 6.51
N VAL A 328 -39.20 24.73 5.36
CA VAL A 328 -39.77 25.06 4.05
C VAL A 328 -40.43 23.78 3.53
N THR A 329 -41.72 23.89 3.25
CA THR A 329 -42.64 22.80 2.91
C THR A 329 -42.16 21.97 1.73
N ALA A 330 -41.91 20.67 1.98
CA ALA A 330 -41.79 19.63 0.96
C ALA A 330 -43.10 19.47 0.16
N PRO A 331 -43.07 18.96 -1.09
CA PRO A 331 -44.28 18.58 -1.79
C PRO A 331 -44.91 17.38 -1.07
N THR A 332 -46.05 17.61 -0.44
CA THR A 332 -46.81 16.55 0.24
C THR A 332 -47.51 15.67 -0.78
N LEU A 333 -47.38 14.34 -0.65
CA LEU A 333 -48.36 13.38 -1.18
C LEU A 333 -49.79 13.87 -0.85
N PRO A 334 -50.78 13.70 -1.75
CA PRO A 334 -52.13 14.17 -1.51
C PRO A 334 -52.67 13.59 -0.20
N PRO A 335 -53.38 14.40 0.63
CA PRO A 335 -53.77 13.96 1.97
C PRO A 335 -54.73 12.77 1.92
N THR A 336 -54.37 11.68 2.61
CA THR A 336 -55.20 10.48 2.77
C THR A 336 -56.57 10.86 3.37
N PRO A 337 -57.71 10.34 2.84
CA PRO A 337 -59.03 10.70 3.35
C PRO A 337 -59.22 10.31 4.83
N THR A 338 -59.86 11.19 5.61
CA THR A 338 -60.19 10.92 7.02
C THR A 338 -61.34 9.91 7.12
N CYS A 339 -61.05 8.73 7.66
CA CYS A 339 -62.03 7.64 7.74
C CYS A 339 -62.86 7.65 9.04
N PRO A 340 -64.14 7.20 9.00
CA PRO A 340 -64.96 7.00 10.20
C PRO A 340 -64.34 5.99 11.18
N PRO A 341 -64.67 6.06 12.50
CA PRO A 341 -64.23 5.06 13.47
C PRO A 341 -64.69 3.64 13.08
N GLY A 342 -63.75 2.68 13.04
CA GLY A 342 -63.98 1.32 12.55
C GLY A 342 -63.77 1.15 11.04
N SER A 343 -62.97 2.03 10.42
CA SER A 343 -62.54 1.90 9.03
C SER A 343 -61.17 2.56 8.84
N SER A 344 -60.35 1.94 7.99
CA SER A 344 -59.01 2.42 7.63
C SER A 344 -58.99 2.94 6.21
N SER A 345 -58.06 3.84 5.92
CA SER A 345 -57.86 4.41 4.59
C SER A 345 -57.09 3.46 3.69
N PHE A 346 -57.27 3.61 2.38
CA PHE A 346 -56.32 3.13 1.38
C PHE A 346 -55.99 4.26 0.39
N LEU A 347 -54.81 4.18 -0.21
CA LEU A 347 -54.34 5.05 -1.29
C LEU A 347 -53.67 4.16 -2.35
N LEU A 348 -54.06 4.33 -3.61
CA LEU A 348 -53.34 3.83 -4.76
C LEU A 348 -52.70 5.01 -5.46
N ASP A 349 -51.38 5.00 -5.52
CA ASP A 349 -50.56 5.89 -6.33
C ASP A 349 -50.19 5.15 -7.62
N LEU A 350 -50.71 5.58 -8.76
CA LEU A 350 -50.55 4.88 -10.04
C LEU A 350 -49.97 5.81 -11.09
N LYS A 351 -48.83 5.42 -11.66
CA LYS A 351 -48.29 5.96 -12.90
C LYS A 351 -48.52 4.94 -14.00
N THR A 352 -49.29 5.29 -15.02
CA THR A 352 -49.48 4.41 -16.18
C THR A 352 -48.35 4.59 -17.19
N ASP A 353 -48.06 3.56 -17.96
CA ASP A 353 -47.13 3.59 -19.09
C ASP A 353 -47.82 4.07 -20.39
N GLN A 354 -47.29 3.77 -21.59
CA GLN A 354 -47.93 4.18 -22.86
C GLN A 354 -49.24 3.43 -23.16
N TYR A 355 -49.66 2.46 -22.34
CA TYR A 355 -50.89 1.69 -22.50
C TYR A 355 -51.75 1.71 -21.23
N GLY A 356 -51.98 2.89 -20.67
CA GLY A 356 -52.76 3.05 -19.44
C GLY A 356 -54.21 2.56 -19.52
N GLU A 357 -54.77 2.36 -20.72
CA GLU A 357 -56.11 1.77 -20.90
C GLU A 357 -56.19 0.30 -20.47
N GLU A 358 -55.05 -0.36 -20.29
CA GLU A 358 -54.94 -1.80 -19.95
C GLU A 358 -54.81 -2.03 -18.45
N SER A 359 -54.45 -0.99 -17.68
CA SER A 359 -54.35 -1.03 -16.22
C SER A 359 -55.73 -0.92 -15.55
N THR A 360 -56.13 -1.97 -14.82
CA THR A 360 -57.32 -1.94 -13.96
C THR A 360 -57.04 -2.55 -12.59
N TRP A 361 -57.89 -2.31 -11.60
CA TRP A 361 -57.73 -2.93 -10.28
C TRP A 361 -59.05 -3.15 -9.57
N ASP A 362 -59.07 -4.14 -8.68
CA ASP A 362 -60.17 -4.49 -7.81
C ASP A 362 -59.72 -4.61 -6.35
N ILE A 363 -60.61 -4.24 -5.43
CA ILE A 363 -60.52 -4.66 -4.03
C ILE A 363 -61.71 -5.55 -3.75
N GLU A 364 -61.46 -6.81 -3.40
CA GLU A 364 -62.50 -7.77 -3.06
C GLU A 364 -62.51 -8.09 -1.58
N ASN A 365 -63.70 -8.19 -1.02
CA ASN A 365 -63.86 -8.67 0.34
C ASN A 365 -63.82 -10.20 0.36
N THR A 366 -62.74 -10.76 0.88
CA THR A 366 -62.49 -12.22 0.84
C THR A 366 -63.46 -13.00 1.73
N CYS A 367 -64.05 -12.33 2.73
CA CYS A 367 -65.07 -12.91 3.61
C CYS A 367 -66.44 -13.09 2.94
N THR A 368 -66.75 -12.29 1.92
CA THR A 368 -68.05 -12.33 1.22
C THR A 368 -67.92 -12.68 -0.26
N GLY A 369 -66.70 -12.65 -0.82
CA GLY A 369 -66.41 -12.86 -2.23
C GLY A 369 -66.98 -11.76 -3.12
N SER A 370 -67.18 -10.55 -2.60
CA SER A 370 -67.72 -9.43 -3.36
C SER A 370 -66.69 -8.32 -3.53
N THR A 371 -66.52 -7.84 -4.76
CA THR A 371 -65.77 -6.63 -5.10
C THR A 371 -66.38 -5.41 -4.42
N VAL A 372 -65.61 -4.72 -3.59
CA VAL A 372 -66.03 -3.54 -2.82
C VAL A 372 -65.59 -2.22 -3.45
N ARG A 373 -64.52 -2.24 -4.24
CA ARG A 373 -64.00 -1.12 -5.05
C ARG A 373 -63.36 -1.66 -6.32
N SER A 374 -63.35 -0.84 -7.37
CA SER A 374 -62.63 -1.10 -8.61
C SER A 374 -62.22 0.23 -9.25
N GLY A 375 -61.17 0.22 -10.07
CA GLY A 375 -60.69 1.38 -10.83
C GLY A 375 -60.11 1.01 -12.19
N GLY A 376 -59.85 2.03 -13.01
CA GLY A 376 -59.49 1.92 -14.41
C GLY A 376 -60.70 1.75 -15.36
N PRO A 377 -60.48 1.68 -16.67
CA PRO A 377 -59.19 1.88 -17.35
C PRO A 377 -58.70 3.33 -17.26
N TYR A 378 -57.40 3.53 -17.35
CA TYR A 378 -56.74 4.82 -17.21
C TYR A 378 -56.26 5.34 -18.58
N GLY A 379 -55.69 6.54 -18.62
CA GLY A 379 -55.10 7.12 -19.84
C GLY A 379 -53.59 7.17 -19.74
N ASP A 380 -52.92 6.95 -20.88
CA ASP A 380 -51.48 6.74 -21.04
C ASP A 380 -50.58 7.84 -20.43
N LEU A 381 -49.45 7.43 -19.83
CA LEU A 381 -48.38 8.26 -19.28
C LEU A 381 -48.84 9.32 -18.26
N LEU A 382 -49.86 9.00 -17.48
CA LEU A 382 -50.43 9.92 -16.50
C LEU A 382 -50.35 9.35 -15.08
N GLN A 383 -50.24 10.25 -14.11
CA GLN A 383 -50.33 9.92 -12.69
C GLN A 383 -51.79 10.02 -12.22
N TYR A 384 -52.23 9.02 -11.47
CA TYR A 384 -53.52 8.94 -10.82
C TYR A 384 -53.34 8.65 -9.33
N PHE A 385 -54.19 9.28 -8.51
CA PHE A 385 -54.29 8.98 -7.08
C PHE A 385 -55.72 8.57 -6.78
N GLU A 386 -55.92 7.32 -6.36
CA GLU A 386 -57.22 6.79 -5.95
C GLU A 386 -57.20 6.52 -4.45
N SER A 387 -58.24 6.91 -3.73
CA SER A 387 -58.27 6.69 -2.28
C SER A 387 -59.67 6.45 -1.75
N GLY A 388 -59.77 5.82 -0.59
CA GLY A 388 -61.04 5.56 0.06
C GLY A 388 -60.90 4.98 1.47
N CYS A 389 -62.03 4.61 2.06
CA CYS A 389 -62.09 3.96 3.38
C CYS A 389 -62.73 2.58 3.26
N LEU A 390 -62.18 1.62 4.00
CA LEU A 390 -62.65 0.24 4.11
C LEU A 390 -62.83 -0.15 5.59
N PRO A 391 -63.90 -0.89 5.97
CA PRO A 391 -64.05 -1.42 7.33
C PRO A 391 -62.83 -2.23 7.77
N ASP A 392 -62.31 -1.96 8.96
CA ASP A 392 -61.08 -2.55 9.52
C ASP A 392 -61.26 -3.97 10.07
N ASP A 393 -62.51 -4.44 10.20
CA ASP A 393 -62.88 -5.75 10.75
C ASP A 393 -63.02 -6.86 9.70
N GLN A 394 -62.64 -6.61 8.44
CA GLN A 394 -62.75 -7.59 7.35
C GLN A 394 -61.43 -7.75 6.61
N VAL A 395 -61.34 -8.87 5.88
CA VAL A 395 -60.18 -9.23 5.10
C VAL A 395 -60.48 -8.93 3.64
N TYR A 396 -59.53 -8.31 2.96
CA TYR A 396 -59.64 -7.96 1.54
C TYR A 396 -58.46 -8.53 0.76
N VAL A 397 -58.63 -8.60 -0.55
CA VAL A 397 -57.55 -8.78 -1.51
C VAL A 397 -57.60 -7.59 -2.46
N PHE A 398 -56.45 -6.96 -2.67
CA PHE A 398 -56.25 -6.00 -3.75
C PHE A 398 -55.63 -6.77 -4.91
N THR A 399 -56.17 -6.59 -6.10
CA THR A 399 -55.62 -7.18 -7.33
C THR A 399 -55.49 -6.07 -8.36
N PHE A 400 -54.29 -5.89 -8.87
CA PHE A 400 -53.99 -5.03 -10.01
C PHE A 400 -53.84 -5.92 -11.24
N TYR A 401 -54.46 -5.52 -12.34
CA TYR A 401 -54.52 -6.28 -13.59
C TYR A 401 -53.87 -5.51 -14.72
N ASP A 402 -53.19 -6.26 -15.57
CA ASP A 402 -52.69 -5.82 -16.87
C ASP A 402 -53.23 -6.76 -17.95
N ASP A 403 -54.02 -6.24 -18.88
CA ASP A 403 -54.78 -7.04 -19.85
C ASP A 403 -53.89 -7.73 -20.92
N PHE A 404 -52.60 -7.39 -21.01
CA PHE A 404 -51.65 -7.88 -22.02
C PHE A 404 -50.48 -8.71 -21.48
N ASP A 405 -50.47 -8.97 -20.18
CA ASP A 405 -49.51 -9.81 -19.46
C ASP A 405 -48.05 -9.32 -19.58
N ASP A 406 -47.83 -8.05 -19.90
CA ASP A 406 -46.51 -7.43 -20.03
C ASP A 406 -46.16 -6.46 -18.89
N GLY A 407 -47.09 -6.28 -17.95
CA GLY A 407 -46.94 -5.38 -16.82
C GLY A 407 -46.96 -3.92 -17.28
N ILE A 408 -46.75 -3.00 -16.35
CA ILE A 408 -46.76 -1.55 -16.66
C ILE A 408 -45.34 -0.98 -16.81
N CYS A 409 -44.33 -1.84 -16.97
CA CYS A 409 -42.91 -1.51 -17.16
C CYS A 409 -42.18 -2.71 -17.80
N CYS A 410 -41.12 -2.59 -18.62
CA CYS A 410 -40.41 -1.41 -19.12
C CYS A 410 -39.98 -1.68 -20.58
N PHE A 411 -40.93 -1.60 -21.51
CA PHE A 411 -40.63 -1.51 -22.95
C PHE A 411 -41.54 -0.46 -23.61
N TYR A 412 -42.69 -0.21 -23.01
CA TYR A 412 -43.70 0.72 -23.47
C TYR A 412 -43.93 1.90 -22.53
N GLY A 413 -43.05 2.15 -21.56
CA GLY A 413 -43.10 3.33 -20.69
C GLY A 413 -42.91 2.97 -19.22
N GLU A 414 -42.51 3.94 -18.43
CA GLU A 414 -42.16 3.77 -17.01
C GLU A 414 -43.40 3.93 -16.13
N GLY A 415 -44.30 2.95 -16.19
CA GLY A 415 -45.45 2.85 -15.29
C GLY A 415 -45.08 2.07 -14.02
N ALA A 416 -45.77 2.40 -12.93
CA ALA A 416 -45.62 1.74 -11.63
C ALA A 416 -46.83 2.05 -10.75
N PHE A 417 -47.15 1.18 -9.80
CA PHE A 417 -48.17 1.46 -8.80
C PHE A 417 -47.68 1.16 -7.38
N GLY A 418 -48.17 1.95 -6.43
CA GLY A 418 -48.02 1.72 -4.99
C GLY A 418 -49.38 1.72 -4.31
N PHE A 419 -49.76 0.61 -3.69
CA PHE A 419 -50.98 0.45 -2.93
C PHE A 419 -50.69 0.47 -1.42
N TYR A 420 -51.27 1.45 -0.74
CA TYR A 420 -51.11 1.70 0.69
C TYR A 420 -52.42 1.43 1.43
N TYR A 421 -52.33 0.76 2.58
CA TYR A 421 -53.44 0.58 3.51
C TYR A 421 -53.06 1.15 4.88
N ASN A 422 -53.87 2.08 5.40
CA ASN A 422 -53.61 2.80 6.64
C ASN A 422 -52.23 3.52 6.66
N ASP A 423 -51.87 4.13 5.52
CA ASP A 423 -50.59 4.81 5.29
C ASP A 423 -49.34 3.91 5.33
N GLU A 424 -49.53 2.58 5.36
CA GLU A 424 -48.45 1.58 5.20
C GLU A 424 -48.51 0.98 3.80
N LEU A 425 -47.35 0.81 3.16
CA LEU A 425 -47.26 0.19 1.83
C LEU A 425 -47.62 -1.29 1.94
N ALA A 426 -48.66 -1.71 1.21
CA ALA A 426 -49.11 -3.09 1.21
C ALA A 426 -48.65 -3.85 -0.04
N LEU A 427 -48.57 -3.19 -1.19
CA LEU A 427 -48.06 -3.77 -2.43
C LEU A 427 -47.53 -2.67 -3.34
N GLN A 428 -46.40 -2.89 -3.97
CA GLN A 428 -45.92 -2.06 -5.07
C GLN A 428 -45.49 -2.97 -6.22
N GLY A 429 -45.71 -2.52 -7.45
CA GLY A 429 -45.48 -3.34 -8.63
C GLY A 429 -45.28 -2.50 -9.87
N ALA A 430 -44.55 -3.06 -10.82
CA ALA A 430 -44.29 -2.47 -12.14
C ALA A 430 -44.16 -3.56 -13.21
N ILE A 431 -43.50 -4.69 -12.89
CA ILE A 431 -43.31 -5.83 -13.79
C ILE A 431 -44.00 -7.05 -13.16
N PHE A 432 -45.09 -7.48 -13.78
CA PHE A 432 -45.87 -8.67 -13.41
C PHE A 432 -46.49 -9.24 -14.69
N GLU A 433 -46.97 -10.48 -14.65
CA GLU A 433 -47.68 -11.09 -15.80
C GLU A 433 -49.10 -10.45 -15.92
N ASP A 434 -50.17 -11.23 -15.82
CA ASP A 434 -51.55 -10.74 -16.01
C ASP A 434 -52.11 -9.97 -14.80
N GLN A 435 -51.61 -10.29 -13.59
CA GLN A 435 -52.07 -9.65 -12.37
C GLN A 435 -51.09 -9.79 -11.20
N GLU A 436 -51.17 -8.83 -10.28
CA GLU A 436 -50.48 -8.86 -9.00
C GLU A 436 -51.46 -8.64 -7.85
N SER A 437 -51.29 -9.34 -6.73
CA SER A 437 -52.27 -9.26 -5.64
C SER A 437 -51.68 -9.37 -4.24
N VAL A 438 -52.31 -8.67 -3.29
CA VAL A 438 -51.97 -8.73 -1.87
C VAL A 438 -53.23 -8.87 -1.01
N PHE A 439 -53.15 -9.71 0.03
CA PHE A 439 -54.17 -9.75 1.08
C PHE A 439 -53.88 -8.69 2.15
N PHE A 440 -54.90 -7.95 2.55
CA PHE A 440 -54.76 -6.90 3.57
C PHE A 440 -56.04 -6.76 4.40
N GLY A 441 -55.94 -6.08 5.55
CA GLY A 441 -57.05 -5.92 6.50
C GLY A 441 -56.92 -6.84 7.72
N ALA A 442 -58.04 -7.35 8.23
CA ALA A 442 -58.05 -8.17 9.45
C ALA A 442 -57.44 -9.58 9.25
N ASP A 443 -56.98 -10.22 10.33
CA ASP A 443 -56.39 -11.57 10.27
C ASP A 443 -57.43 -12.68 10.01
N PHE A 444 -58.71 -12.46 10.38
CA PHE A 444 -59.77 -13.45 10.27
C PHE A 444 -61.14 -12.83 10.01
N CYS A 445 -61.97 -13.50 9.21
CA CYS A 445 -63.36 -13.10 9.02
C CYS A 445 -64.15 -13.16 10.35
N PRO A 446 -65.01 -12.17 10.68
CA PRO A 446 -65.72 -12.07 11.97
C PRO A 446 -66.57 -13.28 12.39
N SER A 447 -66.85 -14.22 11.48
CA SER A 447 -67.68 -15.41 11.71
C SER A 447 -66.90 -16.73 11.88
N GLY A 448 -65.57 -16.74 11.73
CA GLY A 448 -64.74 -17.94 11.88
C GLY A 448 -64.94 -19.01 10.79
N ALA A 449 -65.43 -18.64 9.60
CA ALA A 449 -65.56 -19.54 8.45
C ALA A 449 -64.28 -19.52 7.59
N PRO A 450 -63.84 -20.67 7.01
CA PRO A 450 -62.65 -20.74 6.17
C PRO A 450 -62.86 -20.07 4.81
N ILE A 451 -61.77 -19.48 4.30
CA ILE A 451 -61.65 -18.74 3.05
C ILE A 451 -62.06 -19.64 1.88
N THR A 452 -63.05 -19.23 1.08
CA THR A 452 -63.51 -20.00 -0.09
C THR A 452 -62.69 -19.63 -1.31
N MET A 453 -61.72 -20.47 -1.70
CA MET A 453 -61.05 -20.36 -3.00
C MET A 453 -61.77 -21.21 -4.06
N ALA A 454 -62.09 -20.61 -5.20
CA ALA A 454 -62.51 -21.32 -6.42
C ALA A 454 -61.27 -21.59 -7.31
N PRO A 455 -61.18 -22.74 -8.00
CA PRO A 455 -59.96 -23.15 -8.69
C PRO A 455 -59.97 -22.81 -10.18
N VAL A 456 -58.85 -22.30 -10.70
CA VAL A 456 -58.45 -22.37 -12.12
C VAL A 456 -57.17 -23.20 -12.19
N ALA A 457 -57.08 -24.07 -13.18
CA ALA A 457 -56.25 -25.26 -13.18
C ALA A 457 -54.95 -25.11 -13.99
N PRO A 458 -53.80 -25.62 -13.50
CA PRO A 458 -52.72 -26.10 -14.33
C PRO A 458 -52.76 -27.62 -14.48
N THR A 459 -52.34 -28.07 -15.66
CA THR A 459 -52.11 -29.47 -16.04
C THR A 459 -51.00 -30.15 -15.23
N PRO A 460 -50.99 -31.49 -15.12
CA PRO A 460 -50.43 -32.20 -13.96
C PRO A 460 -48.90 -32.34 -14.01
N PRO A 461 -48.17 -32.05 -12.92
CA PRO A 461 -46.89 -32.69 -12.67
C PRO A 461 -47.10 -34.06 -12.04
N THR A 462 -46.19 -34.95 -12.39
CA THR A 462 -45.97 -36.28 -11.82
C THR A 462 -45.88 -36.25 -10.30
N ASP A 463 -46.40 -37.30 -9.67
CA ASP A 463 -46.51 -37.47 -8.21
C ASP A 463 -45.33 -36.88 -7.42
N PRO A 464 -45.56 -36.11 -6.33
CA PRO A 464 -44.50 -35.66 -5.44
C PRO A 464 -43.80 -36.87 -4.82
N PRO A 465 -42.46 -36.82 -4.66
CA PRO A 465 -41.73 -37.91 -4.03
C PRO A 465 -42.24 -38.08 -2.60
N THR A 466 -42.78 -39.27 -2.30
CA THR A 466 -43.10 -39.67 -0.94
C THR A 466 -41.86 -39.52 -0.06
N LEU A 467 -41.91 -38.54 0.87
CA LEU A 467 -40.91 -38.30 1.91
C LEU A 467 -40.44 -39.62 2.55
N PRO A 468 -39.11 -39.84 2.68
CA PRO A 468 -38.59 -41.01 3.38
C PRO A 468 -39.01 -40.98 4.87
N PRO A 469 -39.24 -42.16 5.48
CA PRO A 469 -39.89 -42.25 6.78
C PRO A 469 -38.95 -41.89 7.95
N PHE A 470 -39.32 -40.81 8.65
CA PHE A 470 -38.97 -40.39 10.02
C PHE A 470 -37.52 -39.95 10.30
N ALA A 471 -37.30 -38.63 10.23
CA ALA A 471 -36.45 -37.92 11.18
C ALA A 471 -37.39 -37.15 12.14
N SER A 472 -37.54 -37.63 13.37
CA SER A 472 -38.20 -36.86 14.44
C SER A 472 -37.14 -36.11 15.23
N CYS A 473 -37.20 -34.79 15.26
CA CYS A 473 -36.28 -33.98 16.05
C CYS A 473 -36.51 -34.17 17.56
N PRO A 474 -35.46 -33.99 18.39
CA PRO A 474 -35.59 -33.91 19.84
C PRO A 474 -36.60 -32.85 20.31
N SER A 475 -37.12 -33.01 21.54
CA SER A 475 -38.04 -32.03 22.12
C SER A 475 -37.38 -30.67 22.26
N GLY A 476 -37.90 -29.65 21.58
CA GLY A 476 -37.34 -28.30 21.54
C GLY A 476 -36.70 -27.92 20.20
N GLU A 477 -36.72 -28.82 19.21
CA GLU A 477 -36.24 -28.57 17.85
C GLU A 477 -37.33 -28.91 16.81
N THR A 478 -37.36 -28.13 15.74
CA THR A 478 -38.24 -28.29 14.57
C THR A 478 -37.42 -28.80 13.40
N LEU A 479 -37.98 -29.74 12.62
CA LEU A 479 -37.32 -30.27 11.44
C LEU A 479 -37.35 -29.26 10.29
N PHE A 480 -36.17 -28.95 9.76
CA PHE A 480 -35.96 -28.28 8.49
C PHE A 480 -35.60 -29.32 7.40
N VAL A 481 -36.15 -29.14 6.21
CA VAL A 481 -35.84 -29.95 5.01
C VAL A 481 -35.61 -29.01 3.84
N LEU A 482 -34.45 -29.14 3.18
CA LEU A 482 -34.16 -28.58 1.87
C LEU A 482 -34.33 -29.68 0.82
N ASP A 483 -35.12 -29.39 -0.19
CA ASP A 483 -35.29 -30.19 -1.40
C ASP A 483 -34.74 -29.39 -2.58
N LEU A 484 -33.51 -29.66 -2.99
CA LEU A 484 -32.74 -28.91 -3.98
C LEU A 484 -32.49 -29.77 -5.22
N LEU A 485 -32.87 -29.28 -6.40
CA LEU A 485 -32.46 -29.81 -7.69
C LEU A 485 -31.43 -28.85 -8.27
N THR A 486 -30.19 -29.32 -8.48
CA THR A 486 -29.18 -28.53 -9.19
C THR A 486 -29.42 -28.58 -10.70
N ASP A 487 -28.89 -27.57 -11.40
CA ASP A 487 -28.98 -27.38 -12.84
C ASP A 487 -27.77 -28.05 -13.56
N GLU A 488 -27.43 -27.65 -14.79
CA GLU A 488 -26.26 -28.21 -15.49
C GLU A 488 -24.91 -27.80 -14.86
N PHE A 489 -24.89 -26.95 -13.82
CA PHE A 489 -23.71 -26.43 -13.13
C PHE A 489 -23.78 -26.53 -11.59
N GLY A 490 -24.25 -27.67 -11.08
CA GLY A 490 -24.41 -27.88 -9.62
C GLY A 490 -23.16 -27.74 -8.73
N ASP A 491 -21.95 -27.65 -9.28
CA ASP A 491 -20.72 -27.35 -8.52
C ASP A 491 -20.61 -25.88 -8.07
N GLU A 492 -21.48 -25.01 -8.58
CA GLU A 492 -21.55 -23.57 -8.27
C GLU A 492 -22.60 -23.29 -7.18
N THR A 493 -23.50 -24.24 -6.92
CA THR A 493 -24.58 -24.10 -5.94
C THR A 493 -24.12 -24.39 -4.51
N THR A 494 -24.14 -23.39 -3.63
CA THR A 494 -23.94 -23.55 -2.17
C THR A 494 -25.04 -22.87 -1.36
N TRP A 495 -25.16 -23.14 -0.06
CA TRP A 495 -26.17 -22.49 0.80
C TRP A 495 -25.81 -22.50 2.29
N ASP A 496 -26.41 -21.59 3.05
CA ASP A 496 -26.35 -21.55 4.51
C ASP A 496 -27.70 -21.24 5.19
N ILE A 497 -27.74 -21.39 6.52
CA ILE A 497 -28.86 -21.00 7.38
C ILE A 497 -28.29 -20.25 8.58
N ILE A 498 -28.77 -19.03 8.81
CA ILE A 498 -28.39 -18.17 9.93
C ILE A 498 -29.54 -18.09 10.94
N ASN A 499 -29.21 -18.13 12.24
CA ASN A 499 -30.15 -17.78 13.31
C ASN A 499 -30.15 -16.25 13.48
N THR A 500 -31.21 -15.56 13.04
CA THR A 500 -31.26 -14.09 13.04
C THR A 500 -31.36 -13.49 14.45
N CYS A 501 -31.67 -14.29 15.47
CA CYS A 501 -31.62 -13.83 16.86
C CYS A 501 -30.20 -13.85 17.46
N THR A 502 -29.28 -14.62 16.88
CA THR A 502 -27.91 -14.80 17.40
C THR A 502 -26.81 -14.55 16.37
N SER A 503 -27.18 -14.19 15.14
CA SER A 503 -26.30 -13.98 13.98
C SER A 503 -25.30 -15.11 13.76
N SER A 504 -25.70 -16.36 14.00
CA SER A 504 -24.82 -17.53 13.89
C SER A 504 -25.29 -18.46 12.79
N VAL A 505 -24.38 -18.89 11.90
CA VAL A 505 -24.64 -19.95 10.92
C VAL A 505 -24.90 -21.27 11.66
N VAL A 506 -26.09 -21.84 11.46
CA VAL A 506 -26.56 -23.07 12.12
C VAL A 506 -26.53 -24.30 11.19
N ALA A 507 -26.45 -24.09 9.88
CA ALA A 507 -26.23 -25.15 8.88
C ALA A 507 -25.70 -24.54 7.57
N ALA A 508 -24.96 -25.33 6.79
CA ALA A 508 -24.54 -25.00 5.43
C ALA A 508 -24.40 -26.27 4.57
N GLY A 509 -24.32 -26.12 3.25
CA GLY A 509 -24.13 -27.21 2.29
C GLY A 509 -23.65 -26.76 0.90
N GLY A 510 -23.29 -27.74 0.07
CA GLY A 510 -22.63 -27.55 -1.23
C GLY A 510 -21.10 -27.63 -1.13
N PRO A 511 -20.39 -27.51 -2.26
CA PRO A 511 -20.89 -27.59 -3.64
C PRO A 511 -21.37 -29.01 -4.03
N TYR A 512 -22.13 -29.15 -5.11
CA TYR A 512 -22.80 -30.40 -5.48
C TYR A 512 -22.43 -30.91 -6.89
N ASP A 513 -22.95 -32.08 -7.28
CA ASP A 513 -22.84 -32.58 -8.65
C ASP A 513 -23.96 -32.00 -9.54
N ASN A 514 -23.76 -31.94 -10.85
CA ASN A 514 -24.69 -31.33 -11.81
C ASN A 514 -25.94 -32.21 -12.03
N LEU A 515 -27.11 -31.58 -12.17
CA LEU A 515 -28.42 -32.20 -12.41
C LEU A 515 -28.83 -33.26 -11.39
N VAL A 516 -28.56 -33.02 -10.10
CA VAL A 516 -28.88 -33.97 -9.02
C VAL A 516 -29.91 -33.42 -8.05
N GLN A 517 -30.82 -34.30 -7.62
CA GLN A 517 -31.76 -34.01 -6.54
C GLN A 517 -31.11 -34.32 -5.18
N ILE A 518 -31.12 -33.33 -4.30
CA ILE A 518 -30.53 -33.34 -2.97
C ILE A 518 -31.65 -33.12 -1.95
N PHE A 519 -31.64 -33.95 -0.91
CA PHE A 519 -32.52 -33.78 0.24
C PHE A 519 -31.68 -33.61 1.50
N GLU A 520 -31.66 -32.42 2.05
CA GLU A 520 -30.95 -32.09 3.28
C GLU A 520 -31.93 -31.91 4.43
N THR A 521 -31.61 -32.51 5.59
CA THR A 521 -32.48 -32.42 6.77
C THR A 521 -31.69 -31.95 7.99
N ARG A 522 -32.22 -30.97 8.72
CA ARG A 522 -31.61 -30.42 9.94
C ARG A 522 -32.66 -30.26 11.03
N CYS A 523 -32.26 -30.41 12.29
CA CYS A 523 -33.10 -30.07 13.42
C CYS A 523 -32.66 -28.71 13.95
N LEU A 524 -33.52 -27.70 13.83
CA LEU A 524 -33.24 -26.33 14.26
C LEU A 524 -34.03 -26.04 15.53
N THR A 525 -33.45 -25.28 16.46
CA THR A 525 -34.10 -24.97 17.74
C THR A 525 -35.44 -24.26 17.51
N SER A 526 -36.52 -24.77 18.10
CA SER A 526 -37.85 -24.19 17.95
C SER A 526 -37.95 -22.85 18.69
N GLY A 527 -38.62 -21.87 18.07
CA GLY A 527 -38.91 -20.57 18.71
C GLY A 527 -37.89 -19.46 18.45
N PHE A 528 -36.96 -19.67 17.51
CA PHE A 528 -36.08 -18.65 16.94
C PHE A 528 -36.53 -18.28 15.52
N ALA A 529 -36.05 -17.15 15.03
CA ALA A 529 -36.14 -16.76 13.63
C ALA A 529 -34.83 -17.12 12.90
N TYR A 530 -34.96 -17.57 11.67
CA TYR A 530 -33.86 -18.05 10.83
C TYR A 530 -33.95 -17.42 9.44
N GLU A 531 -32.83 -17.46 8.73
CA GLU A 531 -32.69 -17.02 7.35
C GLU A 531 -31.91 -18.07 6.59
N PHE A 532 -32.37 -18.46 5.40
CA PHE A 532 -31.69 -19.38 4.49
C PHE A 532 -31.19 -18.58 3.29
N THR A 533 -29.92 -18.73 2.93
CA THR A 533 -29.36 -18.12 1.71
C THR A 533 -28.79 -19.21 0.82
N ILE A 534 -29.11 -19.16 -0.47
CA ILE A 534 -28.54 -20.02 -1.52
C ILE A 534 -27.73 -19.15 -2.48
N TYR A 535 -26.61 -19.68 -2.96
CA TYR A 535 -25.60 -19.00 -3.77
C TYR A 535 -25.32 -19.77 -5.06
N ASP A 536 -24.94 -19.05 -6.10
CA ASP A 536 -24.56 -19.53 -7.43
C ASP A 536 -23.32 -18.78 -7.94
N ASP A 537 -22.14 -19.25 -7.51
CA ASP A 537 -20.84 -18.62 -7.79
C ASP A 537 -19.96 -19.54 -8.65
N PRO A 538 -19.20 -19.01 -9.63
CA PRO A 538 -18.87 -17.59 -9.81
C PRO A 538 -19.61 -16.88 -10.96
N PHE A 539 -20.57 -17.52 -11.64
CA PHE A 539 -21.16 -16.97 -12.88
C PHE A 539 -22.52 -16.30 -12.70
N GLY A 540 -23.23 -16.57 -11.58
CA GLY A 540 -24.44 -15.85 -11.18
C GLY A 540 -25.59 -15.94 -12.17
N ASP A 541 -25.73 -17.06 -12.89
CA ASP A 541 -26.85 -17.32 -13.79
C ASP A 541 -28.07 -17.92 -13.08
N GLY A 542 -27.92 -18.20 -11.79
CA GLY A 542 -28.92 -18.87 -10.96
C GLY A 542 -29.03 -20.34 -11.32
N ILE A 543 -29.72 -21.08 -10.46
CA ILE A 543 -29.95 -22.51 -10.72
C ILE A 543 -31.09 -22.76 -11.73
N CYS A 544 -31.65 -21.75 -12.39
CA CYS A 544 -32.72 -21.86 -13.41
C CYS A 544 -32.71 -20.63 -14.35
N CYS A 545 -33.04 -20.70 -15.64
CA CYS A 545 -33.66 -21.78 -16.42
C CYS A 545 -33.02 -21.94 -17.82
N GLU A 546 -31.97 -21.15 -18.09
CA GLU A 546 -31.26 -21.17 -19.37
C GLU A 546 -30.36 -22.41 -19.49
N TYR A 547 -29.75 -22.82 -18.37
CA TYR A 547 -28.78 -23.92 -18.30
C TYR A 547 -29.26 -25.11 -17.45
N GLY A 548 -30.56 -25.23 -17.18
CA GLY A 548 -31.15 -26.37 -16.48
C GLY A 548 -32.32 -25.93 -15.62
N ASP A 549 -33.27 -26.84 -15.37
CA ASP A 549 -34.45 -26.54 -14.55
C ASP A 549 -34.17 -26.82 -13.06
N GLY A 550 -33.09 -26.25 -12.52
CA GLY A 550 -32.81 -26.35 -11.08
C GLY A 550 -33.79 -25.51 -10.26
N ALA A 551 -34.01 -25.92 -9.01
CA ALA A 551 -34.95 -25.26 -8.11
C ALA A 551 -34.77 -25.79 -6.69
N TYR A 552 -35.16 -25.00 -5.69
CA TYR A 552 -35.21 -25.45 -4.30
C TYR A 552 -36.58 -25.27 -3.67
N ASN A 553 -36.88 -26.11 -2.68
CA ASN A 553 -38.02 -25.97 -1.79
C ASN A 553 -37.57 -26.16 -0.34
N LEU A 554 -38.00 -25.25 0.54
CA LEU A 554 -37.71 -25.23 1.95
C LEU A 554 -38.95 -25.66 2.73
N TYR A 555 -38.78 -26.61 3.65
CA TYR A 555 -39.84 -27.02 4.58
C TYR A 555 -39.37 -26.86 6.02
N TYR A 556 -40.15 -26.18 6.85
CA TYR A 556 -39.89 -26.04 8.28
C TYR A 556 -41.11 -26.52 9.08
N GLY A 557 -40.92 -27.50 9.96
CA GLY A 557 -42.02 -28.12 10.72
C GLY A 557 -43.03 -28.89 9.86
N GLY A 558 -42.72 -29.11 8.58
CA GLY A 558 -43.60 -29.74 7.59
C GLY A 558 -44.43 -28.76 6.75
N GLU A 559 -44.29 -27.45 6.96
CA GLU A 559 -44.86 -26.41 6.11
C GLU A 559 -43.81 -25.92 5.11
N ASN A 560 -44.19 -25.67 3.85
CA ASN A 560 -43.29 -25.04 2.88
C ASN A 560 -43.14 -23.56 3.27
N VAL A 561 -41.91 -23.11 3.45
CA VAL A 561 -41.56 -21.75 3.92
C VAL A 561 -40.78 -20.95 2.88
N GLY A 562 -40.52 -21.53 1.71
CA GLY A 562 -39.71 -20.92 0.67
C GLY A 562 -39.54 -21.84 -0.52
N SER A 563 -39.48 -21.27 -1.71
CA SER A 563 -39.12 -21.96 -2.94
C SER A 563 -38.56 -20.95 -3.92
N GLY A 564 -37.51 -21.31 -4.63
CA GLY A 564 -36.84 -20.41 -5.55
C GLY A 564 -35.95 -21.17 -6.53
N GLY A 565 -35.15 -20.41 -7.27
CA GLY A 565 -34.26 -20.96 -8.30
C GLY A 565 -33.87 -19.98 -9.41
N VAL A 566 -34.56 -18.83 -9.53
CA VAL A 566 -34.20 -17.75 -10.47
C VAL A 566 -33.68 -16.58 -9.66
N PHE A 567 -32.36 -16.46 -9.61
CA PHE A 567 -31.62 -15.40 -8.93
C PHE A 567 -30.27 -15.26 -9.64
N GLU A 568 -29.58 -14.14 -9.49
CA GLU A 568 -28.26 -14.00 -10.11
C GLU A 568 -27.22 -14.74 -9.26
N PHE A 569 -26.59 -14.08 -8.29
CA PHE A 569 -25.56 -14.71 -7.46
C PHE A 569 -26.10 -15.36 -6.18
N PHE A 570 -27.18 -14.84 -5.61
CA PHE A 570 -27.78 -15.43 -4.40
C PHE A 570 -29.24 -15.03 -4.19
N GLU A 571 -29.95 -15.79 -3.36
CA GLU A 571 -31.31 -15.51 -2.91
C GLU A 571 -31.47 -15.86 -1.43
N THR A 572 -32.20 -15.04 -0.69
CA THR A 572 -32.38 -15.19 0.76
C THR A 572 -33.85 -15.33 1.14
N THR A 573 -34.19 -16.35 1.95
CA THR A 573 -35.53 -16.62 2.45
C THR A 573 -35.59 -16.66 3.99
N PRO A 574 -36.34 -15.75 4.65
CA PRO A 574 -36.55 -15.80 6.10
C PRO A 574 -37.62 -16.84 6.51
N PHE A 575 -37.43 -17.52 7.64
CA PHE A 575 -38.39 -18.48 8.19
C PHE A 575 -38.31 -18.65 9.72
N GLY A 576 -39.31 -19.28 10.34
CA GLY A 576 -39.41 -19.44 11.80
C GLY A 576 -40.36 -18.44 12.46
N ALA A 577 -40.57 -18.57 13.78
CA ALA A 577 -41.65 -17.86 14.49
C ALA A 577 -41.21 -17.23 15.83
N GLY A 578 -39.91 -16.97 16.01
CA GLY A 578 -39.38 -16.40 17.24
C GLY A 578 -39.58 -14.88 17.32
N SER A 579 -40.36 -14.41 18.30
CA SER A 579 -40.32 -13.01 18.73
C SER A 579 -39.31 -12.86 19.88
N CYS A 580 -38.29 -12.02 19.72
CA CYS A 580 -37.33 -11.67 20.77
C CYS A 580 -38.06 -11.02 21.96
N ALA A 581 -38.46 -11.78 22.99
CA ALA A 581 -39.26 -11.23 24.09
C ALA A 581 -38.40 -10.54 25.19
N PRO A 582 -38.92 -9.48 25.86
CA PRO A 582 -38.09 -8.38 26.39
C PRO A 582 -37.87 -8.43 27.91
N SER A 583 -36.72 -7.92 28.38
CA SER A 583 -36.53 -7.53 29.79
C SER A 583 -35.69 -6.25 29.95
N ALA A 584 -36.37 -5.17 30.39
CA ALA A 584 -35.88 -3.90 30.97
C ALA A 584 -34.89 -3.06 30.14
N PRO A 585 -34.95 -1.70 30.23
CA PRO A 585 -34.14 -0.84 29.38
C PRO A 585 -32.66 -0.99 29.78
N VAL A 586 -31.94 -1.69 28.92
CA VAL A 586 -30.48 -1.78 28.85
C VAL A 586 -30.06 -0.87 27.68
N PRO A 587 -28.91 -0.17 27.76
CA PRO A 587 -28.50 0.80 26.74
C PRO A 587 -28.32 0.13 25.37
N ALA A 588 -28.29 0.96 24.33
CA ALA A 588 -28.09 0.59 22.92
C ALA A 588 -27.09 -0.58 22.73
N PRO A 589 -27.39 -1.56 21.85
CA PRO A 589 -26.49 -2.66 21.60
C PRO A 589 -25.32 -2.16 20.74
N THR A 590 -24.19 -1.90 21.40
CA THR A 590 -22.87 -2.14 20.83
C THR A 590 -22.79 -3.64 20.58
N VAL A 591 -22.61 -4.09 19.33
CA VAL A 591 -22.17 -5.47 19.08
C VAL A 591 -20.74 -5.54 19.57
N ALA A 592 -20.60 -5.95 20.83
CA ALA A 592 -19.39 -6.55 21.31
C ALA A 592 -19.42 -8.02 20.86
N PRO A 593 -18.36 -8.53 20.23
CA PRO A 593 -18.22 -9.93 19.84
C PRO A 593 -18.27 -10.88 21.06
N PRO A 594 -18.40 -12.20 20.88
CA PRO A 594 -19.01 -13.10 21.87
C PRO A 594 -18.40 -12.92 23.25
N THR A 595 -19.22 -12.62 24.27
CA THR A 595 -18.72 -12.48 25.64
C THR A 595 -18.31 -13.84 26.19
N ASN A 596 -17.05 -14.20 25.94
CA ASN A 596 -16.36 -15.24 26.67
C ASN A 596 -16.45 -14.91 28.16
N LEU A 597 -17.03 -15.82 28.96
CA LEU A 597 -16.98 -15.74 30.42
C LEU A 597 -15.54 -15.99 30.87
N CYS A 598 -14.72 -14.94 30.86
CA CYS A 598 -13.32 -15.02 31.22
C CYS A 598 -13.14 -15.19 32.75
N PRO A 599 -12.19 -16.04 33.20
CA PRO A 599 -11.85 -16.18 34.61
C PRO A 599 -11.47 -14.85 35.29
N SER A 600 -11.65 -14.74 36.61
CA SER A 600 -11.26 -13.53 37.35
C SER A 600 -9.77 -13.20 37.17
N GLY A 601 -9.48 -11.97 36.72
CA GLY A 601 -8.12 -11.50 36.39
C GLY A 601 -7.79 -11.56 34.89
N THR A 602 -8.75 -11.94 34.04
CA THR A 602 -8.64 -11.89 32.58
C THR A 602 -9.83 -11.17 31.96
N SER A 603 -9.61 -10.53 30.82
CA SER A 603 -10.56 -9.76 30.04
C SER A 603 -10.79 -10.40 28.69
N ALA A 604 -11.99 -10.22 28.13
CA ALA A 604 -12.36 -10.80 26.83
C ALA A 604 -11.70 -10.00 25.69
N PHE A 605 -11.10 -10.74 24.77
CA PHE A 605 -10.64 -10.27 23.46
C PHE A 605 -11.50 -10.95 22.40
N ASN A 606 -11.95 -10.20 21.40
CA ASN A 606 -12.41 -10.83 20.17
C ASN A 606 -11.99 -10.04 18.93
N LEU A 607 -11.98 -10.74 17.80
CA LEU A 607 -11.67 -10.27 16.47
C LEU A 607 -12.83 -10.63 15.56
N GLU A 608 -13.25 -9.66 14.76
CA GLU A 608 -14.12 -9.80 13.59
C GLU A 608 -13.24 -9.53 12.36
N LEU A 609 -13.30 -10.39 11.36
CA LEU A 609 -12.46 -10.30 10.17
C LEU A 609 -13.27 -10.78 8.97
N PHE A 610 -13.36 -9.97 7.91
CA PHE A 610 -13.90 -10.37 6.63
C PHE A 610 -12.74 -10.39 5.62
N SER A 611 -12.45 -11.53 5.01
CA SER A 611 -11.38 -11.63 4.01
C SER A 611 -11.88 -11.18 2.64
N ASP A 612 -11.01 -10.64 1.80
CA ASP A 612 -11.26 -10.33 0.39
C ASP A 612 -11.15 -11.57 -0.52
N PHE A 613 -10.93 -11.38 -1.83
CA PHE A 613 -10.87 -12.48 -2.80
C PHE A 613 -9.68 -13.43 -2.57
N TYR A 614 -8.76 -13.12 -1.66
CA TYR A 614 -7.57 -13.91 -1.40
C TYR A 614 -7.31 -14.21 0.09
N GLY A 615 -8.36 -14.44 0.88
CA GLY A 615 -8.26 -14.72 2.32
C GLY A 615 -7.10 -15.62 2.80
N TYR A 616 -6.63 -16.59 2.02
CA TYR A 616 -5.53 -17.49 2.40
C TYR A 616 -4.18 -16.79 2.67
N GLU A 617 -4.02 -15.55 2.21
CA GLU A 617 -2.84 -14.71 2.48
C GLU A 617 -2.88 -14.02 3.83
N ASN A 618 -4.06 -13.97 4.45
CA ASN A 618 -4.30 -13.24 5.67
C ASN A 618 -4.00 -14.10 6.91
N THR A 619 -3.16 -13.59 7.81
CA THR A 619 -2.90 -14.19 9.13
C THR A 619 -2.92 -13.13 10.22
N TRP A 620 -3.14 -13.50 11.48
CA TRP A 620 -3.13 -12.51 12.55
C TRP A 620 -2.55 -13.06 13.86
N GLN A 621 -2.13 -12.15 14.75
CA GLN A 621 -1.65 -12.48 16.09
C GLN A 621 -1.96 -11.38 17.12
N VAL A 622 -1.96 -11.77 18.39
CA VAL A 622 -1.99 -10.85 19.55
C VAL A 622 -0.76 -11.11 20.40
N GLN A 623 0.09 -10.11 20.60
CA GLN A 623 1.33 -10.19 21.37
C GLN A 623 1.24 -9.41 22.69
N ASP A 624 1.73 -9.99 23.79
CA ASP A 624 1.93 -9.31 25.07
C ASP A 624 3.12 -8.35 24.98
N THR A 625 2.87 -7.04 24.96
CA THR A 625 3.92 -6.03 24.79
C THR A 625 4.85 -5.92 25.99
N CYS A 626 4.45 -6.43 27.16
CA CYS A 626 5.29 -6.42 28.35
C CYS A 626 6.42 -7.45 28.29
N ASN A 627 6.33 -8.48 27.44
CA ASN A 627 7.35 -9.54 27.35
C ASN A 627 7.60 -10.11 25.94
N GLY A 628 6.86 -9.68 24.92
CA GLY A 628 6.99 -10.08 23.52
C GLY A 628 6.42 -11.47 23.18
N VAL A 629 5.63 -12.09 24.05
CA VAL A 629 5.05 -13.42 23.81
C VAL A 629 3.74 -13.32 23.03
N ILE A 630 3.60 -14.08 21.95
CA ILE A 630 2.33 -14.23 21.20
C ILE A 630 1.35 -15.06 22.05
N MET A 631 0.17 -14.50 22.28
CA MET A 631 -0.87 -15.06 23.14
C MET A 631 -1.97 -15.76 22.33
N LEU A 632 -2.34 -15.18 21.19
CA LEU A 632 -3.35 -15.68 20.25
C LEU A 632 -2.83 -15.48 18.82
N SER A 633 -3.26 -16.33 17.89
CA SER A 633 -2.95 -16.22 16.45
C SER A 633 -3.93 -17.03 15.60
N GLY A 634 -4.12 -16.67 14.33
CA GLY A 634 -5.00 -17.35 13.36
C GLY A 634 -4.52 -17.23 11.91
N GLY A 635 -5.17 -17.96 10.99
CA GLY A 635 -4.93 -17.91 9.53
C GLY A 635 -3.92 -18.90 8.94
N ASN A 636 -3.25 -19.75 9.76
CA ASN A 636 -2.19 -20.66 9.28
C ASN A 636 -2.60 -22.14 9.11
N ASP A 637 -3.70 -22.58 9.74
CA ASP A 637 -4.28 -23.94 9.61
C ASP A 637 -5.64 -24.03 10.38
N PRO A 638 -6.79 -24.05 9.67
CA PRO A 638 -6.90 -23.84 8.23
C PRO A 638 -6.52 -22.39 7.86
N GLU A 639 -6.05 -22.21 6.63
CA GLU A 639 -5.96 -20.90 5.98
C GLU A 639 -7.37 -20.29 5.90
N PHE A 640 -7.48 -18.97 5.81
CA PHE A 640 -8.80 -18.36 5.58
C PHE A 640 -9.20 -18.60 4.12
N ASP A 641 -10.42 -19.08 3.92
CA ASP A 641 -11.11 -19.05 2.63
C ASP A 641 -11.47 -17.59 2.26
N SER A 642 -11.46 -17.27 0.97
CA SER A 642 -11.80 -15.95 0.41
C SER A 642 -13.24 -15.51 0.67
N ASN A 643 -13.53 -14.20 0.68
CA ASN A 643 -14.87 -13.59 0.89
C ASN A 643 -15.64 -14.10 2.11
N THR A 644 -14.92 -14.53 3.15
CA THR A 644 -15.52 -15.22 4.27
C THR A 644 -15.32 -14.43 5.56
N GLU A 645 -16.36 -14.41 6.38
CA GLU A 645 -16.32 -13.79 7.71
C GLU A 645 -15.79 -14.78 8.76
N TYR A 646 -14.84 -14.32 9.57
CA TYR A 646 -14.18 -15.04 10.63
C TYR A 646 -14.30 -14.33 11.96
N PHE A 647 -14.58 -15.13 12.99
CA PHE A 647 -14.64 -14.68 14.37
C PHE A 647 -13.60 -15.41 15.21
N ALA A 648 -12.77 -14.68 15.94
CA ALA A 648 -11.86 -15.25 16.94
C ALA A 648 -12.10 -14.62 18.31
N ALA A 649 -12.04 -15.43 19.36
CA ALA A 649 -12.30 -14.97 20.73
C ALA A 649 -11.34 -15.62 21.72
N GLY A 650 -10.95 -14.88 22.76
CA GLY A 650 -10.01 -15.33 23.78
C GLY A 650 -10.11 -14.58 25.10
N CYS A 651 -9.32 -15.00 26.09
CA CYS A 651 -9.19 -14.33 27.38
C CYS A 651 -7.73 -13.92 27.62
N LEU A 652 -7.49 -12.64 27.83
CA LEU A 652 -6.16 -12.04 28.03
C LEU A 652 -6.02 -11.51 29.46
N ASP A 653 -4.80 -11.45 30.03
CA ASP A 653 -4.56 -10.96 31.40
C ASP A 653 -4.88 -9.47 31.48
N SER A 654 -5.87 -9.11 32.32
CA SER A 654 -6.41 -7.75 32.39
C SER A 654 -5.42 -6.72 32.95
N SER A 655 -4.26 -7.17 33.44
CA SER A 655 -3.20 -6.32 33.99
C SER A 655 -2.05 -6.03 33.02
N ARG A 656 -2.15 -6.49 31.76
CA ARG A 656 -1.09 -6.38 30.76
C ARG A 656 -1.55 -5.59 29.53
N GLN A 657 -0.57 -5.21 28.72
CA GLN A 657 -0.76 -4.47 27.48
C GLN A 657 -0.47 -5.42 26.30
N TYR A 658 -1.19 -5.24 25.20
CA TYR A 658 -1.17 -6.10 24.03
C TYR A 658 -1.12 -5.29 22.74
N THR A 659 -0.58 -5.91 21.68
CA THR A 659 -0.66 -5.44 20.29
C THR A 659 -1.30 -6.55 19.47
N PHE A 660 -2.38 -6.23 18.76
CA PHE A 660 -2.89 -7.03 17.66
C PHE A 660 -2.13 -6.66 16.38
N THR A 661 -1.82 -7.66 15.57
CA THR A 661 -1.25 -7.50 14.23
C THR A 661 -1.97 -8.45 13.28
N ILE A 662 -2.44 -7.94 12.15
CA ILE A 662 -2.88 -8.72 11.00
C ILE A 662 -1.84 -8.58 9.90
N PHE A 663 -1.68 -9.62 9.09
CA PHE A 663 -0.69 -9.72 8.04
C PHE A 663 -1.38 -10.18 6.76
N ASP A 664 -1.02 -9.57 5.65
CA ASP A 664 -1.32 -10.03 4.30
C ASP A 664 0.02 -10.37 3.61
N SER A 665 0.12 -11.58 3.07
CA SER A 665 1.35 -12.09 2.46
C SER A 665 1.64 -11.56 1.04
N PHE A 666 0.65 -11.00 0.35
CA PHE A 666 0.78 -10.42 -1.00
C PHE A 666 0.88 -8.89 -0.98
N GLY A 667 0.51 -8.27 0.13
CA GLY A 667 0.77 -6.86 0.44
C GLY A 667 -0.19 -5.90 -0.25
N ASP A 668 -1.28 -6.41 -0.77
CA ASP A 668 -2.44 -5.72 -1.34
C ASP A 668 -3.52 -5.39 -0.31
N GLY A 669 -3.31 -5.80 0.94
CA GLY A 669 -4.17 -5.54 2.09
C GLY A 669 -5.33 -6.52 2.14
N MET A 670 -6.45 -6.06 2.68
CA MET A 670 -7.72 -6.75 2.51
C MET A 670 -8.70 -5.92 1.67
N CYS A 671 -8.26 -4.81 1.08
CA CYS A 671 -9.07 -3.96 0.22
C CYS A 671 -8.15 -3.11 -0.68
N CYS A 672 -8.46 -2.84 -1.94
CA CYS A 672 -9.72 -3.08 -2.66
C CYS A 672 -9.52 -3.55 -4.11
N ASP A 673 -8.27 -3.68 -4.55
CA ASP A 673 -7.91 -4.07 -5.92
C ASP A 673 -8.30 -5.53 -6.22
N TYR A 674 -8.49 -6.33 -5.17
CA TYR A 674 -8.73 -7.76 -5.22
C TYR A 674 -9.85 -8.22 -4.27
N GLY A 675 -10.91 -7.42 -4.16
CA GLY A 675 -12.06 -7.72 -3.31
C GLY A 675 -12.09 -6.90 -2.04
N PHE A 676 -13.17 -7.03 -1.28
CA PHE A 676 -13.42 -6.24 -0.08
C PHE A 676 -13.27 -7.09 1.17
N GLY A 677 -12.47 -6.62 2.11
CA GLY A 677 -12.14 -7.28 3.36
C GLY A 677 -11.69 -6.26 4.42
N TYR A 678 -11.86 -6.59 5.69
CA TYR A 678 -11.57 -5.73 6.82
C TYR A 678 -11.35 -6.55 8.09
N TRP A 679 -10.78 -5.92 9.12
CA TRP A 679 -10.69 -6.46 10.46
C TRP A 679 -11.09 -5.45 11.53
N GLU A 680 -11.58 -5.95 12.66
CA GLU A 680 -11.84 -5.16 13.86
C GLU A 680 -11.60 -5.98 15.14
N VAL A 681 -10.92 -5.36 16.10
CA VAL A 681 -10.63 -5.94 17.40
C VAL A 681 -11.41 -5.24 18.49
N TYR A 682 -12.00 -6.05 19.36
CA TYR A 682 -12.71 -5.61 20.55
C TYR A 682 -12.06 -6.14 21.82
N TYR A 683 -11.95 -5.30 22.83
CA TYR A 683 -11.41 -5.65 24.15
C TYR A 683 -12.35 -5.16 25.26
N GLU A 684 -12.77 -6.07 26.14
CA GLU A 684 -13.85 -5.84 27.13
C GLU A 684 -15.20 -5.40 26.50
N GLY A 685 -15.37 -5.62 25.20
CA GLY A 685 -16.57 -5.27 24.44
C GLY A 685 -16.56 -3.86 23.84
N GLU A 686 -15.44 -3.14 23.92
CA GLU A 686 -15.22 -1.88 23.22
C GLU A 686 -14.30 -2.12 22.02
N SER A 687 -14.55 -1.48 20.88
CA SER A 687 -13.63 -1.50 19.74
C SER A 687 -12.34 -0.77 20.11
N VAL A 688 -11.20 -1.41 19.86
CA VAL A 688 -9.87 -0.91 20.22
C VAL A 688 -8.91 -0.82 19.03
N GLY A 689 -9.37 -1.20 17.83
CA GLY A 689 -8.66 -1.00 16.57
C GLY A 689 -9.35 -1.73 15.43
N ASP A 690 -9.26 -1.16 14.24
CA ASP A 690 -9.86 -1.62 12.99
C ASP A 690 -8.98 -1.21 11.80
N GLY A 691 -9.12 -1.92 10.68
CA GLY A 691 -8.41 -1.63 9.44
C GLY A 691 -8.85 -2.52 8.27
N ASP A 692 -8.46 -2.15 7.06
CA ASP A 692 -8.90 -2.76 5.80
C ASP A 692 -7.85 -2.57 4.68
N ILE A 693 -7.36 -1.34 4.50
CA ILE A 693 -6.30 -0.99 3.56
C ILE A 693 -4.98 -0.89 4.31
N PHE A 694 -4.17 -1.92 4.17
CA PHE A 694 -2.80 -1.97 4.63
C PHE A 694 -1.99 -2.72 3.57
N GLU A 695 -0.68 -2.65 3.63
CA GLU A 695 0.14 -3.44 2.71
C GLU A 695 0.24 -4.86 3.29
N SER A 696 1.39 -5.23 3.82
CA SER A 696 1.58 -6.58 4.35
C SER A 696 1.20 -6.76 5.82
N GLU A 697 0.99 -5.68 6.59
CA GLU A 697 0.52 -5.76 7.98
C GLU A 697 -0.15 -4.48 8.48
N ASP A 698 -1.06 -4.64 9.45
CA ASP A 698 -1.68 -3.55 10.22
C ASP A 698 -1.76 -3.90 11.71
N THR A 699 -1.80 -2.90 12.60
CA THR A 699 -1.69 -3.11 14.05
C THR A 699 -2.60 -2.25 14.92
N ALA A 700 -3.03 -2.80 16.07
CA ALA A 700 -3.72 -2.06 17.13
C ALA A 700 -3.24 -2.41 18.54
N ASP A 701 -2.95 -1.38 19.34
CA ASP A 701 -2.52 -1.52 20.75
C ASP A 701 -3.69 -1.37 21.74
N PHE A 702 -3.81 -2.31 22.69
CA PHE A 702 -4.89 -2.30 23.68
C PHE A 702 -4.49 -2.92 25.03
N GLY A 703 -5.38 -2.84 26.03
CA GLY A 703 -5.14 -3.36 27.38
C GLY A 703 -4.66 -2.31 28.39
N ALA A 704 -3.92 -2.74 29.42
CA ALA A 704 -3.51 -1.86 30.52
C ALA A 704 -2.51 -0.79 30.08
N PRO A 705 -2.62 0.47 30.55
CA PRO A 705 -1.82 1.60 30.06
C PRO A 705 -0.32 1.54 30.44
N PHE A 706 0.05 0.68 31.40
CA PHE A 706 1.44 0.47 31.81
C PHE A 706 1.63 -0.95 32.36
N CYS A 707 2.71 -1.63 31.96
CA CYS A 707 3.11 -2.89 32.57
C CYS A 707 3.31 -2.71 34.10
N PRO A 708 2.66 -3.50 34.97
CA PRO A 708 2.70 -3.30 36.41
C PRO A 708 4.13 -3.46 36.95
N SER A 709 4.62 -2.39 37.58
CA SER A 709 5.94 -2.38 38.20
C SER A 709 6.00 -3.30 39.42
N SER A 710 6.86 -4.33 39.36
CA SER A 710 7.23 -5.17 40.49
C SER A 710 8.65 -4.84 40.98
N PRO A 711 8.95 -4.92 42.30
CA PRO A 711 10.00 -4.13 42.91
C PRO A 711 11.41 -4.73 42.85
N THR A 712 12.36 -3.80 42.85
CA THR A 712 13.80 -3.90 43.16
C THR A 712 14.72 -4.68 42.22
N THR A 713 15.59 -3.88 41.59
CA THR A 713 16.78 -4.16 40.78
C THR A 713 17.63 -5.34 41.27
N PRO A 714 18.09 -6.19 40.33
CA PRO A 714 19.52 -6.17 39.96
C PRO A 714 19.75 -6.41 38.43
N PRO A 715 20.99 -6.69 38.00
CA PRO A 715 21.90 -5.89 37.15
C PRO A 715 21.58 -5.90 35.62
N PRO A 716 22.20 -5.03 34.80
CA PRO A 716 21.82 -4.86 33.40
C PRO A 716 22.10 -6.13 32.59
N THR A 717 21.10 -6.59 31.84
CA THR A 717 21.17 -7.76 30.95
C THR A 717 20.24 -7.51 29.74
N PRO A 718 20.55 -8.02 28.54
CA PRO A 718 21.64 -7.68 27.62
C PRO A 718 21.08 -7.02 26.34
N ALA A 719 21.95 -6.61 25.42
CA ALA A 719 21.55 -6.23 24.06
C ALA A 719 20.75 -7.36 23.37
N PRO A 720 19.84 -7.05 22.41
CA PRO A 720 18.98 -8.04 21.77
C PRO A 720 19.85 -9.20 21.27
N THR A 721 19.51 -10.41 21.71
CA THR A 721 20.29 -11.60 21.38
C THR A 721 19.72 -12.13 20.07
N LEU A 722 20.51 -12.00 18.99
CA LEU A 722 20.25 -12.65 17.70
C LEU A 722 19.83 -14.12 17.93
N PRO A 723 18.98 -14.70 17.05
CA PRO A 723 18.65 -16.12 17.09
C PRO A 723 19.95 -16.96 17.18
N ILE A 724 19.95 -18.00 18.02
CA ILE A 724 21.14 -18.86 18.19
C ILE A 724 21.22 -19.81 17.00
N PHE A 725 22.03 -19.43 16.01
CA PHE A 725 22.29 -20.22 14.82
C PHE A 725 23.47 -21.21 15.00
N PRO A 726 23.54 -22.31 14.23
CA PRO A 726 24.64 -23.28 14.31
C PRO A 726 25.99 -22.66 13.93
N ALA A 727 27.05 -22.94 14.69
CA ALA A 727 28.38 -22.41 14.40
C ALA A 727 29.00 -23.02 13.12
N CYS A 728 29.51 -22.15 12.24
CA CYS A 728 30.20 -22.55 11.00
C CYS A 728 31.47 -23.36 11.25
N ALA A 729 31.89 -24.13 10.23
CA ALA A 729 33.10 -24.93 10.29
C ALA A 729 34.38 -24.04 10.31
N PRO A 730 35.53 -24.54 10.84
CA PRO A 730 36.78 -23.79 10.80
C PRO A 730 37.20 -23.45 9.36
N GLY A 731 37.47 -22.17 9.09
CA GLY A 731 37.74 -21.66 7.72
C GLY A 731 36.53 -21.01 7.04
N SER A 732 35.45 -20.75 7.79
CA SER A 732 34.27 -20.04 7.30
C SER A 732 33.73 -19.06 8.34
N ASP A 733 33.28 -17.90 7.86
CA ASP A 733 32.60 -16.88 8.63
C ASP A 733 31.09 -17.09 8.51
N GLN A 734 30.37 -16.95 9.61
CA GLN A 734 28.92 -16.92 9.62
C GLN A 734 28.42 -15.57 9.11
N PHE A 735 27.68 -15.55 8.02
CA PHE A 735 26.98 -14.39 7.50
C PHE A 735 25.53 -14.46 7.93
N VAL A 736 25.04 -13.38 8.53
CA VAL A 736 23.61 -13.20 8.80
C VAL A 736 23.17 -11.88 8.17
N LEU A 737 22.24 -11.90 7.23
CA LEU A 737 21.51 -10.70 6.83
C LEU A 737 20.24 -10.62 7.65
N ASP A 738 20.05 -9.48 8.28
CA ASP A 738 18.85 -9.06 9.00
C ASP A 738 18.24 -7.95 8.14
N LEU A 739 17.28 -8.30 7.30
CA LEU A 739 16.64 -7.42 6.34
C LEU A 739 15.27 -7.07 6.88
N VAL A 740 15.08 -5.82 7.27
CA VAL A 740 13.77 -5.22 7.46
C VAL A 740 13.43 -4.57 6.13
N THR A 741 12.43 -5.09 5.44
CA THR A 741 11.84 -4.41 4.28
C THR A 741 11.05 -3.19 4.75
N ASP A 742 10.89 -2.21 3.89
CA ASP A 742 9.97 -1.08 4.09
C ASP A 742 8.61 -1.41 3.46
N HIS A 743 7.81 -0.39 3.16
CA HIS A 743 6.43 -0.54 2.67
C HIS A 743 6.37 -1.31 1.32
N TYR A 744 7.51 -1.50 0.64
CA TYR A 744 7.59 -2.22 -0.63
C TYR A 744 8.60 -3.37 -0.61
N GLY A 745 8.42 -4.36 0.26
CA GLY A 745 9.33 -5.52 0.35
C GLY A 745 9.50 -6.29 -0.96
N ILE A 746 8.46 -6.31 -1.81
CA ILE A 746 8.46 -6.99 -3.11
C ILE A 746 9.41 -6.33 -4.11
N GLU A 747 9.80 -5.06 -3.95
CA GLU A 747 10.78 -4.44 -4.84
C GLU A 747 12.23 -4.78 -4.44
N THR A 748 12.39 -5.30 -3.23
CA THR A 748 13.68 -5.58 -2.64
C THR A 748 14.21 -6.92 -3.14
N THR A 749 15.25 -6.88 -3.97
CA THR A 749 16.04 -8.07 -4.29
C THR A 749 17.48 -7.88 -3.87
N TRP A 750 18.18 -8.96 -3.56
CA TRP A 750 19.59 -8.86 -3.28
C TRP A 750 20.34 -10.09 -3.77
N LYS A 751 21.63 -9.88 -4.03
CA LYS A 751 22.56 -10.96 -4.32
C LYS A 751 23.82 -10.79 -3.50
N LEU A 752 24.44 -11.92 -3.20
CA LEU A 752 25.73 -12.02 -2.59
C LEU A 752 26.66 -12.75 -3.55
N GLU A 753 27.69 -12.05 -4.04
CA GLU A 753 28.63 -12.60 -5.02
C GLU A 753 30.07 -12.48 -4.56
N ARG A 754 30.91 -13.44 -4.98
CA ARG A 754 32.36 -13.36 -4.78
C ARG A 754 32.93 -12.22 -5.61
N THR A 755 33.53 -11.23 -4.97
CA THR A 755 34.11 -10.05 -5.64
C THR A 755 35.27 -10.42 -6.58
N ASP A 756 35.85 -11.62 -6.44
CA ASP A 756 36.94 -12.11 -7.30
C ASP A 756 36.55 -12.84 -8.57
N SER A 757 35.48 -13.62 -8.52
CA SER A 757 34.98 -14.39 -9.67
C SER A 757 33.71 -13.80 -10.28
N GLY A 758 32.97 -12.97 -9.55
CA GLY A 758 31.58 -12.61 -9.89
C GLY A 758 30.61 -13.78 -9.77
N GLU A 759 31.00 -14.83 -9.04
CA GLU A 759 30.17 -16.01 -8.79
C GLU A 759 29.14 -15.66 -7.73
N VAL A 760 27.85 -15.76 -8.06
CA VAL A 760 26.74 -15.60 -7.10
C VAL A 760 26.75 -16.79 -6.15
N VAL A 761 26.86 -16.49 -4.86
CA VAL A 761 26.98 -17.45 -3.76
C VAL A 761 25.62 -17.70 -3.15
N LEU A 762 24.82 -16.64 -3.05
CA LEU A 762 23.45 -16.64 -2.55
C LEU A 762 22.71 -15.45 -3.15
N ASP A 763 21.41 -15.57 -3.33
CA ASP A 763 20.54 -14.47 -3.72
C ASP A 763 19.16 -14.60 -3.06
N SER A 764 18.33 -13.59 -3.23
CA SER A 764 17.01 -13.53 -2.63
C SER A 764 16.00 -14.52 -3.20
N GLY A 765 16.21 -15.10 -4.39
CA GLY A 765 15.26 -16.04 -5.02
C GLY A 765 14.22 -15.42 -5.97
N GLY A 766 14.32 -14.12 -6.28
CA GLY A 766 13.49 -13.39 -7.27
C GLY A 766 14.27 -12.94 -8.52
N THR A 767 13.70 -12.05 -9.34
CA THR A 767 14.41 -11.48 -10.50
C THR A 767 15.34 -10.37 -10.02
N ILE A 768 16.66 -10.56 -10.11
CA ILE A 768 17.65 -9.57 -9.62
C ILE A 768 17.47 -8.21 -10.30
N GLY A 769 17.13 -7.17 -9.53
CA GLY A 769 16.78 -5.84 -10.04
C GLY A 769 15.38 -5.77 -10.65
N GLY A 770 14.45 -6.58 -10.14
CA GLY A 770 13.02 -6.66 -10.41
C GLY A 770 12.31 -7.14 -9.15
N GLU A 771 11.09 -7.68 -9.27
CA GLU A 771 10.32 -8.19 -8.13
C GLU A 771 11.05 -9.32 -7.37
N GLY A 772 11.09 -9.14 -6.05
CA GLY A 772 11.71 -9.98 -5.04
C GLY A 772 10.67 -10.69 -4.16
N PRO A 773 11.10 -11.71 -3.41
CA PRO A 773 10.18 -12.62 -2.72
C PRO A 773 9.93 -12.23 -1.26
N TYR A 774 10.06 -10.96 -0.91
CA TYR A 774 9.92 -10.49 0.47
C TYR A 774 8.61 -9.74 0.65
N ALA A 775 7.88 -10.07 1.71
CA ALA A 775 6.75 -9.26 2.16
C ALA A 775 7.26 -7.90 2.66
N SER A 776 6.42 -6.87 2.57
CA SER A 776 6.70 -5.52 3.08
C SER A 776 6.81 -5.49 4.61
N ASN A 777 7.42 -4.42 5.15
CA ASN A 777 7.58 -4.09 6.57
C ASN A 777 8.07 -5.23 7.49
N SER A 778 8.69 -6.25 6.90
CA SER A 778 8.92 -7.54 7.54
C SER A 778 10.40 -7.76 7.78
N GLN A 779 10.73 -8.37 8.91
CA GLN A 779 12.10 -8.70 9.26
C GLN A 779 12.45 -10.14 8.84
N PHE A 780 13.36 -10.27 7.88
CA PHE A 780 13.89 -11.54 7.39
C PHE A 780 15.31 -11.77 7.89
N PHE A 781 15.59 -13.01 8.25
CA PHE A 781 16.94 -13.45 8.61
C PHE A 781 17.46 -14.46 7.59
N VAL A 782 18.63 -14.18 7.02
CA VAL A 782 19.33 -15.09 6.11
C VAL A 782 20.65 -15.47 6.75
N ASP A 783 20.82 -16.75 7.10
CA ASP A 783 22.04 -17.26 7.72
C ASP A 783 22.77 -18.24 6.77
N THR A 784 24.06 -17.98 6.49
CA THR A 784 24.91 -18.90 5.73
C THR A 784 26.37 -18.83 6.14
N CYS A 785 27.17 -19.84 5.78
CA CYS A 785 28.61 -19.86 6.04
C CYS A 785 29.39 -19.49 4.78
N LEU A 786 30.19 -18.41 4.85
CA LEU A 786 31.05 -17.92 3.78
C LEU A 786 32.51 -18.35 4.02
N GLU A 787 33.27 -18.68 2.98
CA GLU A 787 34.71 -18.94 3.12
C GLU A 787 35.45 -17.64 3.53
N ASP A 788 36.10 -17.65 4.70
CA ASP A 788 36.75 -16.48 5.36
C ASP A 788 37.89 -15.81 4.54
N ARG A 789 38.29 -16.49 3.49
CA ARG A 789 39.39 -16.13 2.60
C ARG A 789 38.99 -15.25 1.43
N TYR A 790 37.70 -15.14 1.13
CA TYR A 790 37.21 -14.37 -0.02
C TYR A 790 36.64 -13.01 0.39
N GLU A 791 36.53 -12.13 -0.60
CA GLU A 791 35.78 -10.89 -0.50
C GLU A 791 34.45 -11.12 -1.20
N TYR A 792 33.38 -10.60 -0.60
CA TYR A 792 32.03 -10.73 -1.09
C TYR A 792 31.42 -9.35 -1.27
N THR A 793 30.69 -9.18 -2.37
CA THR A 793 29.87 -8.00 -2.62
C THR A 793 28.43 -8.39 -2.34
N PHE A 794 27.84 -7.77 -1.31
CA PHE A 794 26.40 -7.75 -1.15
C PHE A 794 25.87 -6.60 -2.00
N THR A 795 24.95 -6.91 -2.89
CA THR A 795 24.23 -5.91 -3.66
C THR A 795 22.76 -6.10 -3.38
N ILE A 796 22.14 -5.07 -2.83
CA ILE A 796 20.69 -4.95 -2.70
C ILE A 796 20.20 -3.99 -3.78
N TYR A 797 19.06 -4.34 -4.33
CA TYR A 797 18.34 -3.64 -5.38
C TYR A 797 16.98 -3.30 -4.81
N ASP A 798 16.53 -2.12 -5.18
CA ASP A 798 15.15 -1.73 -5.13
C ASP A 798 14.79 -1.40 -6.59
N TYR A 799 13.68 -1.96 -7.05
CA TYR A 799 13.26 -1.89 -8.44
C TYR A 799 12.80 -0.48 -8.85
N PHE A 800 12.19 0.28 -7.94
CA PHE A 800 11.58 1.58 -8.22
C PHE A 800 12.49 2.77 -7.89
N GLY A 801 13.51 2.55 -7.04
CA GLY A 801 14.67 3.44 -6.89
C GLY A 801 14.57 4.52 -5.83
N GLU A 802 13.71 4.34 -4.83
CA GLU A 802 13.54 5.10 -3.60
C GLU A 802 14.44 4.62 -2.45
N GLY A 803 14.92 3.38 -2.55
CA GLY A 803 15.63 2.64 -1.51
C GLY A 803 14.70 2.17 -0.40
N ILE A 804 15.14 1.19 0.39
CA ILE A 804 14.28 0.59 1.41
C ILE A 804 14.10 1.47 2.69
N CYS A 805 14.39 2.77 2.65
CA CYS A 805 14.24 3.74 3.76
C CYS A 805 14.31 5.18 3.21
N CYS A 806 13.66 6.22 3.76
CA CYS A 806 12.90 6.31 5.01
C CYS A 806 11.57 7.07 4.86
N GLN A 807 11.21 7.49 3.65
CA GLN A 807 9.94 8.18 3.38
C GLN A 807 8.79 7.19 3.29
N GLU A 808 9.04 6.02 2.71
CA GLU A 808 8.09 4.93 2.51
C GLU A 808 8.41 3.76 3.46
N GLY A 809 8.85 4.03 4.69
CA GLY A 809 9.06 3.00 5.73
C GLY A 809 10.44 2.94 6.36
N THR A 810 10.52 2.29 7.52
CA THR A 810 11.79 2.17 8.27
C THR A 810 12.57 0.92 7.87
N GLY A 811 12.45 0.49 6.62
CA GLY A 811 13.20 -0.63 6.11
C GLY A 811 14.70 -0.36 6.29
N SER A 812 15.41 -1.41 6.60
CA SER A 812 16.83 -1.35 6.78
C SER A 812 17.37 -2.75 6.68
N TYR A 813 18.50 -2.89 6.03
CA TYR A 813 19.23 -4.14 6.10
C TYR A 813 20.43 -3.95 7.01
N THR A 814 20.72 -4.99 7.77
CA THR A 814 21.87 -5.10 8.64
C THR A 814 22.55 -6.42 8.35
N VAL A 815 23.79 -6.38 7.88
CA VAL A 815 24.60 -7.58 7.72
C VAL A 815 25.44 -7.80 8.97
N TYR A 816 25.48 -9.02 9.47
CA TYR A 816 26.35 -9.50 10.54
C TYR A 816 27.35 -10.54 10.01
N LEU A 817 28.59 -10.50 10.50
CA LEU A 817 29.63 -11.51 10.27
C LEU A 817 30.13 -12.07 11.61
N ASN A 818 29.99 -13.38 11.83
CA ASN A 818 30.26 -14.07 13.10
C ASN A 818 29.49 -13.49 14.28
N GLY A 819 28.22 -13.12 14.05
CA GLY A 819 27.32 -12.53 15.03
C GLY A 819 27.60 -11.06 15.34
N LEU A 820 28.36 -10.36 14.48
CA LEU A 820 28.77 -8.97 14.69
C LEU A 820 28.40 -8.11 13.50
N ARG A 821 27.77 -6.96 13.77
CA ARG A 821 27.26 -6.07 12.72
C ARG A 821 28.40 -5.56 11.82
N ALA A 822 28.36 -5.87 10.54
CA ALA A 822 29.36 -5.52 9.53
C ALA A 822 29.04 -4.16 8.89
N PHE A 823 27.82 -3.99 8.37
CA PHE A 823 27.29 -2.73 7.88
C PHE A 823 25.76 -2.78 7.92
N GLU A 824 25.14 -1.61 7.80
CA GLU A 824 23.70 -1.44 7.68
C GLU A 824 23.42 -0.39 6.60
N GLY A 825 22.24 -0.45 6.01
CA GLY A 825 21.78 0.48 4.99
C GLY A 825 20.26 0.45 4.88
N GLY A 826 19.72 1.32 4.05
CA GLY A 826 18.28 1.50 3.87
C GLY A 826 18.04 2.56 2.81
N GLU A 827 18.67 3.74 2.98
CA GLU A 827 18.60 4.83 2.00
C GLU A 827 19.56 4.59 0.81
N PHE A 828 19.01 4.29 -0.36
CA PHE A 828 19.70 4.25 -1.65
C PHE A 828 18.70 4.55 -2.78
N GLU A 829 19.14 4.71 -4.03
CA GLU A 829 18.18 4.77 -5.15
C GLU A 829 17.88 3.32 -5.59
N PHE A 830 18.06 2.97 -6.87
CA PHE A 830 17.80 1.61 -7.37
C PHE A 830 18.72 0.49 -6.85
N VAL A 831 19.91 0.83 -6.35
CA VAL A 831 20.90 -0.18 -5.98
C VAL A 831 21.92 0.33 -4.97
N GLN A 832 22.19 -0.49 -3.98
CA GLN A 832 23.32 -0.30 -3.07
C GLN A 832 24.19 -1.54 -3.04
N SER A 833 25.50 -1.33 -3.13
CA SER A 833 26.48 -2.39 -3.04
C SER A 833 27.47 -2.11 -1.93
N ASN A 834 27.59 -3.05 -1.00
CA ASN A 834 28.57 -3.03 0.05
C ASN A 834 29.46 -4.28 -0.05
N THR A 835 30.76 -4.04 -0.02
CA THR A 835 31.75 -5.10 -0.10
C THR A 835 32.24 -5.42 1.30
N PHE A 836 32.18 -6.69 1.67
CA PHE A 836 32.54 -7.23 2.97
C PHE A 836 33.03 -8.67 2.82
N GLY A 837 33.13 -9.37 3.94
CA GLY A 837 34.34 -10.12 4.17
C GLY A 837 35.48 -9.11 4.20
N SER A 838 36.69 -9.57 4.06
CA SER A 838 37.76 -8.61 3.94
C SER A 838 37.70 -8.15 2.43
N VAL A 839 37.94 -6.93 1.95
CA VAL A 839 39.18 -6.15 1.82
C VAL A 839 38.79 -4.70 2.12
N ARG A 840 38.96 -4.25 3.39
CA ARG A 840 39.68 -2.99 3.74
C ARG A 840 39.30 -2.31 5.06
N ASN A 841 38.37 -2.81 5.87
CA ASN A 841 38.19 -2.27 7.25
C ASN A 841 38.91 -3.08 8.34
N ASP A 842 39.57 -4.18 8.00
CA ASP A 842 40.22 -5.09 8.96
C ASP A 842 41.67 -4.73 9.34
N VAL A 843 42.13 -3.49 9.13
CA VAL A 843 43.57 -3.13 9.18
C VAL A 843 43.94 -2.14 10.30
N CYS A 844 43.03 -1.86 11.23
CA CYS A 844 43.07 -0.67 12.07
C CYS A 844 43.10 -0.95 13.57
N PHE A 845 43.52 0.07 14.32
CA PHE A 845 43.33 0.19 15.76
C PHE A 845 42.15 1.12 16.05
N SER A 846 41.54 0.94 17.23
CA SER A 846 40.42 1.80 17.65
C SER A 846 40.91 3.17 18.11
N GLU A 847 39.99 4.14 18.12
CA GLU A 847 40.27 5.51 18.57
C GLU A 847 40.77 5.61 20.03
N VAL A 848 40.41 4.65 20.88
CA VAL A 848 40.77 4.63 22.31
C VAL A 848 42.14 4.02 22.57
N ALA A 849 42.69 3.29 21.59
CA ALA A 849 43.99 2.66 21.70
C ALA A 849 45.09 3.72 21.90
N THR A 850 46.10 3.39 22.70
CA THR A 850 47.15 4.35 23.05
C THR A 850 48.53 3.94 22.55
N VAL A 851 49.26 4.93 22.01
CA VAL A 851 50.64 4.79 21.55
C VAL A 851 51.54 5.72 22.34
N PRO A 852 52.65 5.25 22.92
CA PRO A 852 53.60 6.14 23.58
C PRO A 852 54.29 7.06 22.56
N VAL A 853 54.06 8.37 22.68
CA VAL A 853 54.74 9.39 21.87
C VAL A 853 55.89 10.00 22.68
N GLN A 854 57.04 10.18 22.02
CA GLN A 854 58.24 10.72 22.64
C GLN A 854 57.93 12.08 23.28
N ARG A 855 58.22 12.21 24.59
CA ARG A 855 57.97 13.41 25.42
C ARG A 855 56.51 13.73 25.74
N ARG A 856 55.52 13.05 25.15
CA ARG A 856 54.09 13.19 25.49
C ARG A 856 53.55 12.04 26.34
N GLY A 857 54.20 10.87 26.31
CA GLY A 857 53.72 9.69 27.02
C GLY A 857 52.63 8.96 26.23
N PRO A 858 51.75 8.16 26.87
CA PRO A 858 50.65 7.49 26.20
C PRO A 858 49.69 8.50 25.56
N THR A 859 49.53 8.44 24.24
CA THR A 859 48.70 9.33 23.44
C THR A 859 47.65 8.50 22.71
N ARG A 860 46.40 8.95 22.65
CA ARG A 860 45.33 8.25 21.91
C ARG A 860 45.56 8.30 20.40
N MET A 861 45.04 7.31 19.67
CA MET A 861 45.14 7.28 18.20
C MET A 861 44.61 8.55 17.54
N THR A 862 43.51 9.12 18.05
CA THR A 862 42.91 10.39 17.58
C THR A 862 43.81 11.61 17.74
N GLU A 863 44.77 11.56 18.67
CA GLU A 863 45.68 12.67 19.01
C GLU A 863 47.08 12.51 18.38
N LEU A 864 47.25 11.49 17.54
CA LEU A 864 48.47 11.28 16.78
C LEU A 864 48.50 12.19 15.54
N THR A 865 49.68 12.75 15.27
CA THR A 865 49.93 13.66 14.16
C THR A 865 51.11 13.19 13.34
N ILE A 866 51.02 13.31 12.01
CA ILE A 866 52.14 13.00 11.12
C ILE A 866 53.35 13.85 11.56
N GLY A 867 54.50 13.18 11.71
CA GLY A 867 55.74 13.77 12.24
C GLY A 867 56.05 13.35 13.68
N ASP A 868 55.07 12.85 14.44
CA ASP A 868 55.29 12.32 15.78
C ASP A 868 56.35 11.21 15.81
N SER A 869 57.13 11.17 16.89
CA SER A 869 58.02 10.04 17.17
C SER A 869 57.31 9.08 18.12
N VAL A 870 56.82 7.97 17.60
CA VAL A 870 56.06 6.95 18.33
C VAL A 870 56.94 5.77 18.72
N PHE A 871 56.61 5.10 19.82
CA PHE A 871 57.36 3.94 20.29
C PHE A 871 57.04 2.69 19.46
N THR A 872 58.08 1.97 19.05
CA THR A 872 58.06 0.78 18.17
C THR A 872 58.87 -0.36 18.80
N ALA A 873 58.95 -1.52 18.14
CA ALA A 873 59.65 -2.70 18.66
C ALA A 873 61.13 -2.45 19.01
N ASP A 874 61.74 -1.47 18.35
CA ASP A 874 63.18 -1.18 18.32
C ASP A 874 63.52 0.28 18.70
N GLY A 875 62.56 1.04 19.27
CA GLY A 875 62.78 2.39 19.80
C GLY A 875 61.73 3.40 19.36
N TYR A 876 62.06 4.70 19.39
CA TYR A 876 61.16 5.75 18.88
C TYR A 876 61.43 6.01 17.40
N HIS A 877 60.39 5.87 16.56
CA HIS A 877 60.46 6.07 15.12
C HIS A 877 59.41 7.06 14.62
N HIS A 878 59.65 7.63 13.43
CA HIS A 878 58.76 8.63 12.85
C HIS A 878 57.48 8.00 12.30
N LEU A 879 56.33 8.55 12.72
CA LEU A 879 55.03 8.40 12.08
C LEU A 879 55.00 9.27 10.82
N TYR A 880 55.06 8.64 9.64
CA TYR A 880 55.19 9.37 8.37
C TYR A 880 53.89 9.46 7.58
N ALA A 881 52.89 8.64 7.90
CA ALA A 881 51.56 8.63 7.28
C ALA A 881 50.58 7.81 8.13
N PHE A 882 49.29 7.89 7.81
CA PHE A 882 48.31 6.87 8.19
C PHE A 882 47.93 6.08 6.93
N ALA A 883 47.81 4.76 7.06
CA ALA A 883 47.21 3.94 6.01
C ALA A 883 45.68 4.12 5.98
N HIS A 884 45.08 4.35 7.14
CA HIS A 884 43.66 4.60 7.36
C HIS A 884 43.51 5.60 8.50
N GLN A 885 42.72 6.66 8.29
CA GLN A 885 42.39 7.63 9.31
C GLN A 885 40.96 8.14 9.08
N ASP A 886 40.02 7.62 9.87
CA ASP A 886 38.64 8.08 9.88
C ASP A 886 38.10 8.10 11.32
N ASN A 887 37.33 9.13 11.67
CA ASN A 887 36.70 9.30 12.97
C ASN A 887 35.19 9.02 12.97
N GLN A 888 34.57 8.81 11.80
CA GLN A 888 33.13 8.55 11.69
C GLN A 888 32.83 7.06 11.59
N THR A 889 33.62 6.31 10.82
CA THR A 889 33.37 4.88 10.58
C THR A 889 33.37 4.09 11.87
N SER A 890 32.25 3.40 12.13
CA SER A 890 32.13 2.37 13.17
C SER A 890 32.70 1.06 12.64
N SER A 891 33.59 0.42 13.41
CA SER A 891 34.18 -0.87 13.07
C SER A 891 34.24 -1.80 14.27
N GLU A 892 34.25 -3.10 14.01
CA GLU A 892 34.45 -4.13 15.02
C GLU A 892 35.94 -4.31 15.34
N PHE A 893 36.26 -4.29 16.63
CA PHE A 893 37.59 -4.58 17.14
C PHE A 893 37.59 -5.83 18.01
N LEU A 894 38.60 -6.67 17.82
CA LEU A 894 39.00 -7.66 18.80
C LEU A 894 39.59 -6.93 20.01
N GLN A 895 38.95 -7.09 21.16
CA GLN A 895 39.47 -6.70 22.47
C GLN A 895 40.31 -7.85 23.04
N ILE A 896 41.62 -7.75 22.88
CA ILE A 896 42.57 -8.73 23.42
C ILE A 896 42.90 -8.35 24.87
N HIS A 897 42.28 -9.05 25.82
CA HIS A 897 42.54 -8.87 27.24
C HIS A 897 43.75 -9.71 27.65
N THR A 898 44.74 -9.05 28.22
CA THR A 898 46.00 -9.70 28.60
C THR A 898 46.14 -9.82 30.10
N LYS A 899 46.97 -10.77 30.55
CA LYS A 899 47.21 -10.99 31.99
C LYS A 899 47.99 -9.82 32.60
N GLU A 900 48.95 -9.28 31.87
CA GLU A 900 49.87 -8.23 32.30
C GLU A 900 49.18 -6.85 32.29
N PHE A 901 48.22 -6.62 31.40
CA PHE A 901 47.47 -5.37 31.26
C PHE A 901 45.95 -5.55 31.40
N PRO A 902 45.44 -5.93 32.60
CA PRO A 902 44.05 -6.37 32.78
C PRO A 902 42.99 -5.27 32.56
N ASN A 903 43.38 -3.99 32.63
CA ASN A 903 42.47 -2.85 32.46
C ASN A 903 42.68 -2.09 31.14
N ARG A 904 43.51 -2.62 30.25
CA ARG A 904 43.85 -2.00 28.96
C ARG A 904 43.90 -3.06 27.86
N PRO A 905 42.74 -3.54 27.39
CA PRO A 905 42.71 -4.47 26.27
C PRO A 905 43.26 -3.78 25.01
N LEU A 906 44.01 -4.51 24.20
CA LEU A 906 44.35 -4.05 22.86
C LEU A 906 43.11 -4.18 21.99
N GLU A 907 42.67 -3.09 21.39
CA GLU A 907 41.55 -3.04 20.44
C GLU A 907 42.08 -2.95 19.01
N VAL A 908 41.92 -4.04 18.28
CA VAL A 908 42.49 -4.20 16.93
C VAL A 908 41.58 -5.02 16.03
N THR A 909 41.54 -4.71 14.75
CA THR A 909 40.75 -5.45 13.77
C THR A 909 41.36 -6.81 13.40
N ARG A 910 40.54 -7.71 12.85
CA ARG A 910 40.84 -9.14 12.64
C ARG A 910 42.11 -9.42 11.83
N GLN A 911 42.34 -8.67 10.76
CA GLN A 911 43.45 -8.91 9.82
C GLN A 911 44.72 -8.11 10.16
N HIS A 912 44.69 -7.27 11.19
CA HIS A 912 45.87 -6.54 11.62
C HIS A 912 46.94 -7.51 12.15
N LEU A 913 48.21 -7.34 11.76
CA LEU A 913 49.23 -8.30 12.15
C LEU A 913 49.82 -7.99 13.53
N LEU A 914 49.85 -9.01 14.39
CA LEU A 914 50.45 -8.97 15.73
C LEU A 914 51.62 -9.95 15.84
N PHE A 915 52.62 -9.61 16.64
CA PHE A 915 53.82 -10.43 16.77
C PHE A 915 53.69 -11.46 17.90
N LEU A 916 53.84 -12.73 17.56
CA LEU A 916 53.97 -13.81 18.55
C LEU A 916 55.36 -13.75 19.20
N HIS A 917 55.41 -13.83 20.53
CA HIS A 917 56.65 -13.74 21.30
C HIS A 917 57.62 -14.90 20.98
N ALA A 918 57.10 -16.11 20.82
CA ALA A 918 57.92 -17.31 20.63
C ALA A 918 58.68 -17.34 19.29
N THR A 919 58.13 -16.73 18.26
CA THR A 919 58.67 -16.79 16.89
C THR A 919 59.17 -15.43 16.40
N SER A 920 58.77 -14.33 17.06
CA SER A 920 58.93 -12.94 16.58
C SER A 920 58.30 -12.71 15.21
N ARG A 921 57.24 -13.46 14.88
CA ARG A 921 56.60 -13.40 13.57
C ARG A 921 55.19 -12.84 13.68
N ALA A 922 54.82 -12.08 12.66
CA ALA A 922 53.55 -11.39 12.60
C ALA A 922 52.48 -12.33 12.03
N VAL A 923 51.37 -12.47 12.74
CA VAL A 923 50.20 -13.26 12.35
C VAL A 923 48.95 -12.38 12.43
N PRO A 924 47.90 -12.65 11.64
CA PRO A 924 46.63 -11.93 11.74
C PRO A 924 46.05 -12.03 13.15
N ALA A 925 45.49 -10.94 13.67
CA ALA A 925 44.94 -10.89 15.03
C ALA A 925 43.84 -11.94 15.27
N GLU A 926 43.08 -12.29 14.24
CA GLU A 926 42.08 -13.36 14.26
C GLU A 926 42.64 -14.76 14.54
N SER A 927 43.90 -15.00 14.18
CA SER A 927 44.55 -16.29 14.45
C SER A 927 44.99 -16.46 15.91
N ILE A 928 44.88 -15.41 16.73
CA ILE A 928 45.30 -15.41 18.14
C ILE A 928 44.23 -16.05 19.01
N GLN A 929 44.65 -16.91 19.93
CA GLN A 929 43.78 -17.61 20.86
C GLN A 929 44.13 -17.29 22.32
N PRO A 930 43.17 -17.41 23.26
CA PRO A 930 43.48 -17.39 24.69
C PRO A 930 44.58 -18.41 25.04
N GLY A 931 45.64 -17.93 25.69
CA GLY A 931 46.86 -18.70 26.00
C GLY A 931 48.07 -18.35 25.13
N ASP A 932 47.88 -17.71 23.98
CA ASP A 932 48.98 -17.21 23.16
C ASP A 932 49.77 -16.12 23.88
N VAL A 933 51.05 -16.00 23.52
CA VAL A 933 51.97 -15.02 24.12
C VAL A 933 52.42 -14.04 23.04
N LEU A 934 52.00 -12.78 23.17
CA LEU A 934 52.31 -11.68 22.26
C LEU A 934 53.59 -10.95 22.66
N GLN A 935 54.26 -10.30 21.72
CA GLN A 935 55.48 -9.57 21.99
C GLN A 935 55.18 -8.30 22.81
N SER A 936 55.87 -8.12 23.95
CA SER A 936 55.74 -6.94 24.81
C SER A 936 56.68 -5.81 24.38
N SER A 937 56.29 -4.58 24.70
CA SER A 937 57.14 -3.39 24.60
C SER A 937 58.19 -3.25 25.71
N HIS A 938 58.09 -4.05 26.78
CA HIS A 938 59.03 -4.01 27.89
C HIS A 938 60.23 -4.92 27.63
N ASP A 939 61.43 -4.35 27.76
CA ASP A 939 62.72 -5.04 27.69
C ASP A 939 62.77 -6.22 28.67
N GLY A 940 62.61 -7.46 28.16
CA GLY A 940 63.07 -8.67 28.85
C GLY A 940 62.04 -9.79 28.99
N GLN A 941 62.15 -10.77 28.10
CA GLN A 941 61.77 -12.20 28.20
C GLN A 941 60.33 -12.62 28.52
N ASP A 942 59.49 -11.77 29.10
CA ASP A 942 58.12 -12.12 29.41
C ASP A 942 57.18 -11.47 28.39
N GLY A 943 56.80 -12.24 27.38
CA GLY A 943 55.73 -11.85 26.47
C GLY A 943 54.39 -11.70 27.21
N VAL A 944 53.42 -11.10 26.53
CA VAL A 944 52.12 -10.74 27.08
C VAL A 944 51.13 -11.88 26.81
N MET A 945 50.60 -12.51 27.86
CA MET A 945 49.72 -13.66 27.72
C MET A 945 48.27 -13.22 27.49
N VAL A 946 47.66 -13.72 26.42
CA VAL A 946 46.26 -13.49 26.10
C VAL A 946 45.38 -14.29 27.07
N LYS A 947 44.52 -13.60 27.82
CA LYS A 947 43.63 -14.21 28.83
C LYS A 947 42.25 -14.52 28.25
N ARG A 948 41.68 -13.57 27.53
CA ARG A 948 40.44 -13.72 26.77
C ARG A 948 40.43 -12.74 25.62
N ILE A 949 39.62 -13.02 24.62
CA ILE A 949 39.34 -12.11 23.52
C ILE A 949 37.84 -11.83 23.56
N THR A 950 37.46 -10.56 23.57
CA THR A 950 36.07 -10.11 23.38
C THR A 950 36.00 -9.27 22.12
N ARG A 951 34.79 -8.84 21.75
CA ARG A 951 34.58 -8.00 20.58
C ARG A 951 33.81 -6.75 20.97
N ILE A 952 34.06 -5.65 20.28
CA ILE A 952 33.40 -4.37 20.53
C ILE A 952 33.32 -3.56 19.24
N HIS A 953 32.21 -2.85 19.05
CA HIS A 953 32.08 -1.84 18.00
C HIS A 953 32.44 -0.47 18.54
N ARG A 954 33.28 0.25 17.81
CA ARG A 954 33.59 1.66 18.10
C ARG A 954 33.73 2.45 16.82
N LYS A 955 33.34 3.72 16.91
CA LYS A 955 33.68 4.72 15.90
C LYS A 955 35.18 5.02 15.96
N GLY A 956 35.76 5.28 14.81
CA GLY A 956 37.15 5.69 14.66
C GLY A 956 38.11 4.54 14.38
N ILE A 957 38.74 4.58 13.20
CA ILE A 957 39.71 3.61 12.70
C ILE A 957 41.02 4.30 12.32
N TYR A 958 42.12 3.79 12.89
CA TYR A 958 43.44 4.39 12.74
C TYR A 958 44.50 3.33 12.44
N ALA A 959 45.26 3.51 11.37
CA ALA A 959 46.39 2.66 11.01
C ALA A 959 47.67 3.49 10.84
N PRO A 960 48.42 3.77 11.93
CA PRO A 960 49.63 4.59 11.88
C PRO A 960 50.79 3.84 11.21
N LEU A 961 51.48 4.51 10.28
CA LEU A 961 52.65 3.96 9.58
C LEU A 961 53.96 4.56 10.09
N THR A 962 54.81 3.69 10.65
CA THR A 962 56.12 4.07 11.17
C THR A 962 57.24 3.62 10.25
N THR A 963 58.39 4.28 10.33
CA THR A 963 59.56 3.89 9.52
C THR A 963 60.12 2.51 9.87
N SER A 964 59.90 1.99 11.09
CA SER A 964 60.30 0.61 11.44
C SER A 964 59.28 -0.43 10.96
N GLY A 965 58.07 -0.01 10.59
CA GLY A 965 56.97 -0.90 10.23
C GLY A 965 56.29 -1.56 11.43
N THR A 966 56.66 -1.20 12.65
CA THR A 966 56.02 -1.67 13.89
C THR A 966 55.57 -0.49 14.73
N VAL A 967 54.61 -0.72 15.61
CA VAL A 967 54.11 0.29 16.58
C VAL A 967 53.74 -0.41 17.87
N VAL A 968 54.02 0.23 19.01
CA VAL A 968 53.56 -0.26 20.31
C VAL A 968 52.21 0.34 20.63
N VAL A 969 51.20 -0.52 20.75
CA VAL A 969 49.82 -0.13 21.08
C VAL A 969 49.43 -0.81 22.38
N ASP A 970 49.05 -0.02 23.38
CA ASP A 970 48.65 -0.49 24.71
C ASP A 970 49.65 -1.46 25.37
N GLY A 971 50.94 -1.31 25.05
CA GLY A 971 52.05 -2.11 25.61
C GLY A 971 52.40 -3.37 24.81
N ILE A 972 51.73 -3.62 23.69
CA ILE A 972 51.94 -4.77 22.81
C ILE A 972 52.61 -4.29 21.51
N VAL A 973 53.61 -5.03 21.05
CA VAL A 973 54.28 -4.77 19.77
C VAL A 973 53.41 -5.29 18.64
N SER A 974 52.96 -4.37 17.79
CA SER A 974 52.09 -4.63 16.65
C SER A 974 52.79 -4.25 15.34
N SER A 975 52.37 -4.87 14.24
CA SER A 975 52.76 -4.42 12.90
C SER A 975 52.11 -3.06 12.60
N CYS A 976 52.66 -2.30 11.66
CA CYS A 976 51.92 -1.18 11.04
C CYS A 976 51.04 -1.65 9.86
N TYR A 977 51.09 -2.94 9.53
CA TYR A 977 50.48 -3.55 8.36
C TYR A 977 49.53 -4.67 8.77
N ALA A 978 48.48 -4.87 7.97
CA ALA A 978 47.64 -6.05 8.02
C ALA A 978 48.10 -7.14 7.06
N SER A 979 47.42 -8.28 7.18
CA SER A 979 47.45 -9.39 6.24
C SER A 979 47.17 -8.88 4.82
N LEU A 980 48.05 -9.26 3.88
CA LEU A 980 47.87 -9.03 2.45
C LEU A 980 46.96 -10.11 1.83
N GLN A 981 46.88 -11.29 2.45
CA GLN A 981 46.10 -12.45 2.05
C GLN A 981 45.43 -13.05 3.29
N ARG A 982 44.10 -12.96 3.48
CA ARG A 982 43.50 -13.43 4.78
C ARG A 982 43.67 -14.91 5.02
N HIS A 983 43.57 -15.70 3.95
CA HIS A 983 43.71 -17.15 4.04
C HIS A 983 45.08 -17.57 4.55
N ALA A 984 46.07 -16.69 4.35
CA ALA A 984 47.42 -16.95 4.76
C ALA A 984 47.61 -16.48 6.20
N GLY A 985 48.22 -17.32 7.02
CA GLY A 985 48.63 -16.91 8.36
C GLY A 985 49.85 -16.00 8.28
N GLU A 986 51.02 -16.59 8.48
CA GLU A 986 52.26 -15.85 8.65
C GLU A 986 52.96 -15.46 7.33
N PHE A 987 52.92 -16.35 6.34
CA PHE A 987 53.68 -16.27 5.10
C PHE A 987 52.80 -15.91 3.92
N VAL A 988 53.36 -15.26 2.90
CA VAL A 988 52.68 -15.15 1.61
C VAL A 988 52.54 -16.55 1.01
N GLU A 989 51.33 -16.91 0.59
CA GLU A 989 50.99 -18.21 0.02
C GLU A 989 50.68 -18.10 -1.48
N LEU A 990 51.16 -19.07 -2.26
CA LEU A 990 50.82 -19.21 -3.68
C LEU A 990 49.70 -20.23 -3.86
N ARG A 991 48.98 -20.12 -4.98
CA ARG A 991 47.86 -20.98 -5.35
C ARG A 991 48.21 -22.47 -5.19
N GLY A 992 47.36 -23.20 -4.46
CA GLY A 992 47.63 -24.58 -4.06
C GLY A 992 48.29 -24.72 -2.68
N GLY A 993 48.27 -23.67 -1.85
CA GLY A 993 48.75 -23.71 -0.45
C GLY A 993 50.28 -23.71 -0.32
N ILE A 994 51.01 -23.24 -1.34
CA ILE A 994 52.48 -23.23 -1.32
C ILE A 994 52.94 -22.01 -0.53
N LYS A 995 53.31 -22.23 0.74
CA LYS A 995 53.89 -21.21 1.63
C LYS A 995 55.25 -20.76 1.12
N THR A 996 55.42 -19.46 0.93
CA THR A 996 56.73 -18.87 0.62
C THR A 996 57.55 -18.69 1.91
N ALA A 997 58.83 -18.32 1.76
CA ALA A 997 59.67 -17.94 2.90
C ALA A 997 59.50 -16.48 3.33
N LEU A 998 58.58 -15.73 2.70
CA LEU A 998 58.40 -14.30 2.92
C LEU A 998 57.16 -14.09 3.79
N THR A 999 57.34 -13.44 4.95
CA THR A 999 56.20 -13.10 5.80
C THR A 999 55.39 -11.97 5.20
N GLN A 1000 54.09 -11.94 5.49
CA GLN A 1000 53.20 -10.90 4.98
C GLN A 1000 53.65 -9.50 5.41
N HIS A 1001 54.04 -9.36 6.68
CA HIS A 1001 54.64 -8.14 7.23
C HIS A 1001 55.85 -7.67 6.42
N PHE A 1002 56.77 -8.58 6.09
CA PHE A 1002 57.99 -8.22 5.35
C PHE A 1002 57.69 -7.76 3.92
N VAL A 1003 56.74 -8.41 3.24
CA VAL A 1003 56.31 -8.03 1.89
C VAL A 1003 55.64 -6.67 1.89
N ALA A 1004 54.71 -6.42 2.83
CA ALA A 1004 54.08 -5.11 2.99
C ALA A 1004 55.12 -4.02 3.30
N HIS A 1005 56.04 -4.29 4.23
CA HIS A 1005 57.09 -3.33 4.59
C HIS A 1005 58.01 -3.01 3.41
N MET A 1006 58.36 -4.00 2.57
CA MET A 1006 59.15 -3.82 1.36
C MET A 1006 58.40 -3.02 0.29
N ALA A 1007 57.12 -3.33 0.06
CA ALA A 1007 56.27 -2.63 -0.89
C ALA A 1007 56.11 -1.14 -0.56
N MET A 1008 56.14 -0.80 0.74
CA MET A 1008 56.01 0.57 1.24
C MET A 1008 57.29 1.41 1.14
N SER A 1009 58.40 0.83 0.69
CA SER A 1009 59.68 1.53 0.52
C SER A 1009 59.59 2.78 -0.38
N PRO A 1010 58.97 2.74 -1.58
CA PRO A 1010 58.85 3.92 -2.44
C PRO A 1010 57.97 5.01 -1.82
N VAL A 1011 56.94 4.60 -1.06
CA VAL A 1011 56.05 5.52 -0.36
C VAL A 1011 56.81 6.22 0.75
N ARG A 1012 57.57 5.50 1.59
CA ARG A 1012 58.45 6.10 2.61
C ARG A 1012 59.46 7.08 1.99
N MET A 1013 60.09 6.70 0.88
CA MET A 1013 60.99 7.61 0.15
C MET A 1013 60.29 8.89 -0.31
N ALA A 1014 59.05 8.81 -0.79
CA ALA A 1014 58.29 9.98 -1.24
C ALA A 1014 57.81 10.85 -0.07
N CYS A 1015 57.15 10.27 0.95
CA CYS A 1015 56.62 11.02 2.09
C CYS A 1015 57.73 11.73 2.87
N ILE A 1016 58.83 11.02 3.12
CA ILE A 1016 59.92 11.52 3.97
C ILE A 1016 60.94 12.34 3.15
N GLY A 1017 61.14 12.00 1.87
CA GLY A 1017 62.15 12.63 1.00
C GLY A 1017 61.65 13.84 0.21
N ILE A 1018 60.36 13.93 -0.11
CA ILE A 1018 59.78 15.03 -0.90
C ILE A 1018 58.92 15.94 -0.01
N SER A 1019 57.80 15.42 0.50
CA SER A 1019 56.86 16.16 1.34
C SER A 1019 55.90 15.23 2.05
N GLU A 1020 55.69 15.47 3.35
CA GLU A 1020 54.74 14.74 4.18
C GLU A 1020 53.29 14.89 3.68
N ARG A 1021 52.97 15.99 2.96
CA ARG A 1021 51.65 16.23 2.38
C ARG A 1021 51.25 15.25 1.28
N LEU A 1022 52.22 14.58 0.64
CA LEU A 1022 51.92 13.57 -0.38
C LEU A 1022 51.24 12.33 0.19
N CYS A 1023 51.28 12.18 1.52
CA CYS A 1023 50.83 10.99 2.23
C CYS A 1023 49.78 11.32 3.30
N SER A 1024 49.17 12.50 3.19
CA SER A 1024 48.05 12.96 4.00
C SER A 1024 46.78 13.16 3.17
N THR A 1025 46.68 12.46 2.03
CA THR A 1025 45.50 12.45 1.16
C THR A 1025 44.75 11.15 1.33
N TYR A 1026 43.49 11.25 1.73
CA TYR A 1026 42.60 10.13 1.99
C TYR A 1026 41.41 10.19 1.06
N ASP A 1027 40.82 9.03 0.75
CA ASP A 1027 39.51 8.98 0.10
C ASP A 1027 38.37 9.22 1.11
N LYS A 1028 37.13 9.11 0.65
CA LYS A 1028 35.92 9.34 1.46
C LYS A 1028 35.84 8.42 2.68
N ASP A 1029 36.48 7.26 2.62
CA ASP A 1029 36.48 6.25 3.68
C ASP A 1029 37.70 6.40 4.61
N GLY A 1030 38.50 7.47 4.44
CA GLY A 1030 39.72 7.72 5.23
C GLY A 1030 40.92 6.84 4.86
N LEU A 1031 40.86 6.07 3.76
CA LEU A 1031 41.94 5.19 3.32
C LEU A 1031 42.95 5.96 2.45
N ALA A 1032 44.23 5.77 2.71
CA ALA A 1032 45.26 6.40 1.90
C ALA A 1032 45.34 5.75 0.51
N VAL A 1033 45.46 6.57 -0.54
CA VAL A 1033 45.48 6.12 -1.95
C VAL A 1033 46.53 5.04 -2.21
N PHE A 1034 47.71 5.14 -1.58
CA PHE A 1034 48.77 4.14 -1.72
C PHE A 1034 48.44 2.82 -1.03
N ALA A 1035 47.72 2.84 0.09
CA ALA A 1035 47.29 1.64 0.80
C ALA A 1035 46.23 0.92 -0.04
N LYS A 1036 45.27 1.67 -0.59
CA LYS A 1036 44.28 1.16 -1.54
C LYS A 1036 44.91 0.47 -2.74
N LEU A 1037 45.93 1.09 -3.34
CA LEU A 1037 46.65 0.50 -4.47
C LEU A 1037 47.41 -0.77 -4.07
N GLY A 1038 48.04 -0.79 -2.89
CA GLY A 1038 48.79 -1.94 -2.38
C GLY A 1038 47.92 -3.18 -2.23
N PHE A 1039 46.76 -3.03 -1.59
CA PHE A 1039 45.79 -4.13 -1.44
C PHE A 1039 45.28 -4.62 -2.80
N ALA A 1040 44.91 -3.71 -3.71
CA ALA A 1040 44.44 -4.08 -5.05
C ALA A 1040 45.48 -4.87 -5.86
N ILE A 1041 46.78 -4.56 -5.71
CA ILE A 1041 47.86 -5.29 -6.37
C ILE A 1041 48.02 -6.70 -5.76
N ALA A 1042 47.97 -6.82 -4.43
CA ALA A 1042 48.09 -8.12 -3.75
C ALA A 1042 46.93 -9.04 -4.15
N GLU A 1043 45.72 -8.52 -4.13
CA GLU A 1043 44.49 -9.19 -4.51
C GLU A 1043 44.51 -9.60 -6.01
N PHE A 1044 44.94 -8.69 -6.89
CA PHE A 1044 45.14 -9.00 -8.31
C PHE A 1044 46.12 -10.16 -8.51
N ALA A 1045 47.21 -10.19 -7.75
CA ALA A 1045 48.20 -11.27 -7.83
C ALA A 1045 47.61 -12.60 -7.34
N GLU A 1046 46.85 -12.58 -6.24
CA GLU A 1046 46.21 -13.75 -5.66
C GLU A 1046 45.25 -14.44 -6.64
N LYS A 1047 44.46 -13.68 -7.41
CA LYS A 1047 43.50 -14.21 -8.40
C LYS A 1047 44.17 -14.89 -9.62
N LYS A 1048 45.51 -14.85 -9.77
CA LYS A 1048 46.18 -15.40 -10.97
C LYS A 1048 46.51 -16.89 -10.87
N PRO A 1049 46.65 -17.60 -12.01
CA PRO A 1049 47.20 -18.95 -12.04
C PRO A 1049 48.60 -19.00 -11.41
N LEU A 1050 48.96 -20.14 -10.81
CA LEU A 1050 50.22 -20.33 -10.07
C LEU A 1050 51.46 -19.85 -10.85
N LEU A 1051 51.55 -20.16 -12.14
CA LEU A 1051 52.68 -19.74 -12.98
C LEU A 1051 52.81 -18.21 -13.06
N VAL A 1052 51.69 -17.51 -13.18
CA VAL A 1052 51.65 -16.05 -13.24
C VAL A 1052 51.99 -15.46 -11.87
N GLN A 1053 51.50 -16.05 -10.77
CA GLN A 1053 51.88 -15.64 -9.42
C GLN A 1053 53.39 -15.72 -9.18
N ILE A 1054 54.04 -16.81 -9.62
CA ILE A 1054 55.49 -16.97 -9.51
C ILE A 1054 56.21 -15.85 -10.28
N ILE A 1055 55.77 -15.56 -11.52
CA ILE A 1055 56.36 -14.49 -12.33
C ILE A 1055 56.17 -13.12 -11.65
N LEU A 1056 54.96 -12.83 -11.16
CA LEU A 1056 54.66 -11.58 -10.45
C LEU A 1056 55.51 -11.44 -9.18
N LEU A 1057 55.67 -12.51 -8.40
CA LEU A 1057 56.50 -12.51 -7.20
C LEU A 1057 57.98 -12.24 -7.53
N VAL A 1058 58.51 -12.82 -8.59
CA VAL A 1058 59.90 -12.56 -9.04
C VAL A 1058 60.05 -11.09 -9.47
N VAL A 1059 59.10 -10.56 -10.25
CA VAL A 1059 59.12 -9.15 -10.67
C VAL A 1059 59.02 -8.23 -9.45
N PHE A 1060 58.16 -8.54 -8.49
CA PHE A 1060 58.01 -7.80 -7.25
C PHE A 1060 59.32 -7.78 -6.45
N LEU A 1061 59.97 -8.93 -6.26
CA LEU A 1061 61.23 -9.02 -5.51
C LEU A 1061 62.37 -8.27 -6.19
N VAL A 1062 62.43 -8.28 -7.52
CA VAL A 1062 63.44 -7.50 -8.26
C VAL A 1062 63.17 -6.00 -8.11
N LEU A 1063 61.93 -5.58 -8.28
CA LEU A 1063 61.56 -4.16 -8.24
C LEU A 1063 61.62 -3.60 -6.82
N PHE A 1064 60.78 -4.10 -5.91
CA PHE A 1064 60.67 -3.58 -4.55
C PHE A 1064 61.82 -4.02 -3.67
N GLY A 1065 62.38 -5.21 -3.89
CA GLY A 1065 63.56 -5.66 -3.13
C GLY A 1065 64.79 -4.81 -3.41
N SER A 1066 64.99 -4.34 -4.65
CA SER A 1066 66.09 -3.43 -4.97
C SER A 1066 65.90 -2.03 -4.37
N LEU A 1067 64.67 -1.50 -4.37
CA LEU A 1067 64.33 -0.22 -3.73
C LEU A 1067 64.48 -0.31 -2.21
N PHE A 1068 64.00 -1.39 -1.60
CA PHE A 1068 64.14 -1.62 -0.18
C PHE A 1068 65.61 -1.82 0.24
N ALA A 1069 66.42 -2.54 -0.56
CA ALA A 1069 67.85 -2.64 -0.32
C ALA A 1069 68.54 -1.26 -0.40
N LEU A 1070 68.14 -0.41 -1.35
CA LEU A 1070 68.64 0.96 -1.44
C LEU A 1070 68.26 1.76 -0.18
N GLU A 1071 67.00 1.64 0.27
CA GLU A 1071 66.49 2.25 1.49
C GLU A 1071 67.28 1.82 2.73
N LEU A 1072 67.58 0.52 2.87
CA LEU A 1072 68.36 0.01 4.00
C LEU A 1072 69.80 0.53 4.02
N ILE A 1073 70.40 0.76 2.84
CA ILE A 1073 71.80 1.23 2.75
C ILE A 1073 71.91 2.74 2.97
N PHE A 1074 71.00 3.53 2.40
CA PHE A 1074 71.12 4.99 2.35
C PHE A 1074 70.05 5.75 3.15
N GLY A 1075 69.01 5.07 3.63
CA GLY A 1075 67.81 5.67 4.20
C GLY A 1075 66.85 6.22 3.13
N PRO A 1076 65.58 6.46 3.48
CA PRO A 1076 64.54 6.83 2.52
C PRO A 1076 64.80 8.18 1.82
N LYS A 1077 65.34 9.17 2.55
CA LYS A 1077 65.65 10.50 1.99
C LYS A 1077 66.73 10.44 0.92
N MET A 1078 67.86 9.78 1.18
CA MET A 1078 69.00 9.76 0.26
C MET A 1078 68.78 8.79 -0.90
N SER A 1079 68.02 7.72 -0.69
CA SER A 1079 67.67 6.76 -1.73
C SER A 1079 66.94 7.41 -2.90
N LEU A 1080 65.97 8.30 -2.62
CA LEU A 1080 65.26 9.06 -3.65
C LEU A 1080 66.21 9.97 -4.45
N VAL A 1081 67.13 10.65 -3.76
CA VAL A 1081 68.13 11.53 -4.42
C VAL A 1081 69.01 10.72 -5.36
N ILE A 1082 69.46 9.54 -4.95
CA ILE A 1082 70.27 8.63 -5.77
C ILE A 1082 69.49 8.17 -7.02
N LEU A 1083 68.21 7.83 -6.87
CA LEU A 1083 67.35 7.43 -8.00
C LEU A 1083 67.17 8.57 -9.01
N ILE A 1084 66.91 9.80 -8.55
CA ILE A 1084 66.76 10.99 -9.40
C ILE A 1084 68.07 11.27 -10.15
N LEU A 1085 69.21 11.24 -9.46
CA LEU A 1085 70.52 11.44 -10.08
C LEU A 1085 70.85 10.34 -11.10
N GLY A 1086 70.50 9.09 -10.81
CA GLY A 1086 70.64 7.96 -11.72
C GLY A 1086 69.77 8.12 -12.98
N PHE A 1087 68.52 8.56 -12.84
CA PHE A 1087 67.62 8.84 -13.96
C PHE A 1087 68.14 10.00 -14.82
N LEU A 1088 68.55 11.11 -14.21
CA LEU A 1088 69.14 12.25 -14.92
C LEU A 1088 70.43 11.84 -15.65
N ALA A 1089 71.27 11.01 -15.04
CA ALA A 1089 72.46 10.46 -15.69
C ALA A 1089 72.09 9.54 -16.87
N ALA A 1090 71.05 8.71 -16.75
CA ALA A 1090 70.56 7.85 -17.83
C ALA A 1090 69.96 8.65 -18.99
N VAL A 1091 69.15 9.68 -18.70
CA VAL A 1091 68.61 10.60 -19.70
C VAL A 1091 69.74 11.37 -20.39
N ALA A 1092 70.71 11.87 -19.64
CA ALA A 1092 71.90 12.51 -20.19
C ALA A 1092 72.74 11.55 -21.05
N HIS A 1093 72.85 10.28 -20.65
CA HIS A 1093 73.55 9.24 -21.41
C HIS A 1093 72.78 8.85 -22.70
N ARG A 1094 71.45 8.75 -22.66
CA ARG A 1094 70.60 8.49 -23.83
C ARG A 1094 70.60 9.68 -24.80
N GLY A 1095 70.58 10.90 -24.28
CA GLY A 1095 70.79 12.13 -25.04
C GLY A 1095 72.18 12.18 -25.69
N ARG A 1096 73.23 11.76 -24.97
CA ARG A 1096 74.58 11.61 -25.55
C ARG A 1096 74.63 10.53 -26.63
N MET A 1097 73.96 9.39 -26.48
CA MET A 1097 73.87 8.35 -27.52
C MET A 1097 73.09 8.83 -28.75
N TYR A 1098 72.01 9.59 -28.55
CA TYR A 1098 71.23 10.20 -29.63
C TYR A 1098 72.04 11.26 -30.39
N CYS A 1099 72.82 12.08 -29.68
CA CYS A 1099 73.78 13.01 -30.27
C CYS A 1099 74.93 12.27 -30.99
N ARG A 1100 75.43 11.16 -30.45
CA ARG A 1100 76.50 10.35 -31.08
C ARG A 1100 76.02 9.64 -32.35
N GLY A 1101 74.76 9.17 -32.36
CA GLY A 1101 74.10 8.60 -33.54
C GLY A 1101 73.86 9.64 -34.65
N ASN A 1102 73.51 10.88 -34.28
CA ASN A 1102 73.34 11.98 -35.23
C ASN A 1102 74.69 12.55 -35.73
N CYS A 1103 75.76 12.54 -34.93
CA CYS A 1103 77.10 12.91 -35.40
C CYS A 1103 77.66 11.90 -36.42
N LEU A 1104 77.41 10.59 -36.24
CA LEU A 1104 77.82 9.57 -37.22
C LEU A 1104 77.01 9.63 -38.52
N ARG A 1105 75.77 10.12 -38.48
CA ARG A 1105 74.96 10.38 -39.68
C ARG A 1105 75.40 11.64 -40.43
N LYS A 1106 75.90 12.65 -39.74
CA LYS A 1106 76.41 13.90 -40.34
C LYS A 1106 77.76 13.73 -41.03
N GLN A 1107 78.59 12.78 -40.59
CA GLN A 1107 79.86 12.44 -41.26
C GLN A 1107 79.71 11.63 -42.55
N LYS A 1108 78.50 11.17 -42.88
CA LYS A 1108 78.19 10.46 -44.14
C LYS A 1108 77.47 11.33 -45.16
N SER A 1109 77.21 12.60 -44.84
CA SER A 1109 76.58 13.58 -45.74
C SER A 1109 77.48 14.76 -46.09
N ASP A 1110 78.78 14.70 -45.77
CA ASP A 1110 79.84 15.59 -46.29
C ASP A 1110 80.79 14.78 -47.19
#